data_AF-A0A562UY36-F1
#
_entry.id   AF-A0A562UY36-F1
#
_cell.length_a   1.000
_cell.length_b   1.000
_cell.length_c   1.000
_cell.angle_alpha   90.00
_cell.angle_beta   90.00
_cell.angle_gamma   90.00
#
_symmetry.space_group_name_H-M   'P 1'
#
loop_
_entity.id
_entity.type
_entity.pdbx_description
1 polymer ?
#
loop_
_entity_poly.entity_id
_entity_poly.type
_entity_poly.pdbx_seq_one_letter_code
_entity_poly.pdbx_strand_id
1 'polypeptide(L)'
;MATFSPYEPETDPGVLADHAAQLIGIAGRITGHGVTVTTAIGSGAMEFSEMIAEPIRGVATENEAAWTSAMQAAIYGAAVAADFAADILEYEGKIDALKERWHEGAVRNFGAGHDTEAEGFDADFDAGRAALLAELNAEAKAAKSDFETAADDRKADLDSGPTAESIQRLIDEGMMPWFMGNNLWGDAAGTPPAVLQREYADKAEYHLNGGADGELDEADLRAANRILGAFGEYADFSYRLMDNLGAQGLLETAGRIGAGGFGSDLTAEIQANLGVALATATDPDNGGPSVGSEWIQELMNAGGQDLQIVGSSGEGNYGLGYYALAPLLLQTDRPFAPELLVPVTEHMMRLDERGAFMNPSMFGMSGADANRFDPTGRLNGSPLNAGLTAMNNNPESATIFFSENGRYEELVGEYEYQVYGHAFDDDAIDDNLTHLIGGQASHHVDMDLVGDAFEAAVTGLPAGTAVDGDRPRHTEDMITIMERAIEYVAEHPERFDNDERAFVVMDNFANASVHYMEDIHRLFSDEIYEWMPEPHGDRALDVSDSKLENWFNLIGGDVEAAGTVWGGSQALVLSQIAELPPEAFQSGAGEISEVHGLIAGALHSGMYESLHGDVKDEAELRSKWIFGAKAGLSLAGGFATGGLSLAAGAAAGVPIGWGIDALAGTWEMSPEEFNARVEENAERYNDDYDEMREGAGGEHIDAYRDALIEANPALADATVEVEDENGDMVDYPVVDIIVHNHFERYWENVEIPVER
;
A
#
# COMPACT_ATOMS: atom_id res chain seq x y z
N MET A 1 21.46 -58.69 46.48
CA MET A 1 20.43 -57.67 46.76
C MET A 1 20.16 -56.93 45.46
N ALA A 2 18.91 -56.64 45.14
CA ALA A 2 18.59 -55.83 43.97
C ALA A 2 19.08 -54.40 44.22
N THR A 3 19.82 -53.84 43.27
CA THR A 3 20.36 -52.48 43.30
C THR A 3 19.68 -51.67 42.21
N PHE A 4 19.35 -50.41 42.47
CA PHE A 4 18.92 -49.49 41.43
C PHE A 4 20.10 -49.21 40.50
N SER A 5 19.99 -49.63 39.23
CA SER A 5 21.06 -49.53 38.22
C SER A 5 20.44 -49.11 36.89
N PRO A 6 20.17 -47.79 36.71
CA PRO A 6 19.58 -47.27 35.49
C PRO A 6 20.54 -47.40 34.30
N TYR A 7 20.02 -47.19 33.09
CA TYR A 7 20.81 -47.14 31.86
C TYR A 7 21.73 -45.92 31.88
N GLU A 8 22.99 -46.11 31.49
CA GLU A 8 23.99 -45.05 31.32
C GLU A 8 24.30 -44.94 29.82
N PRO A 9 24.16 -43.75 29.19
CA PRO A 9 24.45 -43.57 27.78
C PRO A 9 25.92 -43.89 27.48
N GLU A 10 26.21 -44.52 26.34
CA GLU A 10 27.60 -44.77 25.91
C GLU A 10 28.27 -43.51 25.32
N THR A 11 27.45 -42.53 24.93
CA THR A 11 27.89 -41.28 24.30
C THR A 11 28.27 -40.25 25.36
N ASP A 12 29.48 -39.72 25.28
CA ASP A 12 29.96 -38.65 26.15
C ASP A 12 29.49 -37.29 25.59
N PRO A 13 28.68 -36.50 26.34
CA PRO A 13 28.21 -35.18 25.88
C PRO A 13 29.37 -34.21 25.62
N GLY A 14 30.52 -34.36 26.29
CA GLY A 14 31.72 -33.57 26.04
C GLY A 14 32.31 -33.82 24.64
N VAL A 15 32.25 -35.06 24.14
CA VAL A 15 32.72 -35.39 22.78
C VAL A 15 31.79 -34.79 21.72
N LEU A 16 30.47 -34.78 21.96
CA LEU A 16 29.51 -34.12 21.06
C LEU A 16 29.73 -32.61 21.01
N ALA A 17 29.95 -31.98 22.17
CA ALA A 17 30.30 -30.56 22.25
C ALA A 17 31.60 -30.24 21.49
N ASP A 18 32.62 -31.09 21.61
CA ASP A 18 33.87 -30.95 20.85
C ASP A 18 33.64 -31.08 19.33
N HIS A 19 32.77 -32.00 18.89
CA HIS A 19 32.41 -32.12 17.47
C HIS A 19 31.62 -30.91 16.96
N ALA A 20 30.67 -30.40 17.74
CA ALA A 20 29.96 -29.17 17.41
C ALA A 20 30.94 -27.99 17.24
N ALA A 21 31.89 -27.83 18.15
CA ALA A 21 32.94 -26.81 18.05
C ALA A 21 33.83 -27.00 16.81
N GLN A 22 34.15 -28.24 16.44
CA GLN A 22 34.91 -28.53 15.22
C GLN A 22 34.14 -28.16 13.96
N LEU A 23 32.84 -28.43 13.90
CA LEU A 23 31.97 -28.07 12.79
C LEU A 23 31.83 -26.55 12.64
N ILE A 24 31.63 -25.81 13.74
CA ILE A 24 31.70 -24.34 13.73
C ILE A 24 33.07 -23.85 13.26
N GLY A 25 34.15 -24.51 13.69
CA GLY A 25 35.51 -24.21 13.21
C GLY A 25 35.70 -24.49 11.71
N ILE A 26 35.00 -25.46 11.14
CA ILE A 26 34.98 -25.71 9.69
C ILE A 26 34.22 -24.58 8.98
N ALA A 27 33.01 -24.23 9.44
CA ALA A 27 32.22 -23.13 8.91
C ALA A 27 33.01 -21.81 8.92
N GLY A 28 33.69 -21.49 10.04
CA GLY A 28 34.55 -20.33 10.17
C GLY A 28 35.75 -20.32 9.22
N ARG A 29 36.30 -21.49 8.85
CA ARG A 29 37.35 -21.59 7.81
C ARG A 29 36.80 -21.38 6.41
N ILE A 30 35.58 -21.84 6.14
CA ILE A 30 34.89 -21.61 4.86
C ILE A 30 34.65 -20.09 4.67
N THR A 31 34.10 -19.41 5.68
CA THR A 31 33.81 -17.96 5.62
C THR A 31 35.05 -17.06 5.71
N GLY A 32 35.98 -17.39 6.61
CA GLY A 32 37.18 -16.59 6.89
C GLY A 32 38.23 -16.60 5.78
N HIS A 33 38.09 -17.43 4.75
CA HIS A 33 38.86 -17.35 3.51
C HIS A 33 37.99 -16.92 2.32
N GLY A 34 36.68 -17.17 2.37
CA GLY A 34 35.71 -16.76 1.36
C GLY A 34 35.61 -15.24 1.22
N VAL A 35 35.38 -14.47 2.29
CA VAL A 35 35.17 -13.02 2.17
C VAL A 35 36.39 -12.31 1.58
N THR A 36 37.61 -12.69 1.96
CA THR A 36 38.83 -12.09 1.41
C THR A 36 39.05 -12.48 -0.06
N VAL A 37 38.68 -13.69 -0.45
CA VAL A 37 38.77 -14.16 -1.84
C VAL A 37 37.67 -13.55 -2.71
N THR A 38 36.45 -13.42 -2.21
CA THR A 38 35.31 -12.83 -2.93
C THR A 38 35.47 -11.31 -3.06
N THR A 39 35.99 -10.62 -2.04
CA THR A 39 36.37 -9.21 -2.15
C THR A 39 37.56 -9.02 -3.09
N ALA A 40 38.59 -9.87 -3.04
CA ALA A 40 39.73 -9.79 -3.96
C ALA A 40 39.38 -10.15 -5.42
N ILE A 41 38.48 -11.12 -5.62
CA ILE A 41 37.95 -11.49 -6.93
C ILE A 41 36.96 -10.43 -7.39
N GLY A 42 36.05 -9.93 -6.57
CA GLY A 42 35.04 -8.92 -6.93
C GLY A 42 35.66 -7.56 -7.27
N SER A 43 36.63 -7.09 -6.47
CA SER A 43 37.34 -5.83 -6.75
C SER A 43 38.25 -5.94 -7.98
N GLY A 44 38.83 -7.11 -8.26
CA GLY A 44 39.61 -7.36 -9.48
C GLY A 44 38.76 -7.70 -10.71
N ALA A 45 37.59 -8.28 -10.52
CA ALA A 45 36.68 -8.70 -11.58
C ALA A 45 35.83 -7.54 -12.11
N MET A 46 35.59 -6.44 -11.37
CA MET A 46 34.93 -5.27 -11.96
C MET A 46 35.76 -4.63 -13.08
N GLU A 47 37.10 -4.64 -12.99
CA GLU A 47 37.98 -4.19 -14.09
C GLU A 47 38.20 -5.26 -15.19
N PHE A 48 37.84 -6.52 -14.95
CA PHE A 48 37.98 -7.66 -15.88
C PHE A 48 36.64 -8.23 -16.38
N SER A 49 35.50 -7.70 -15.93
CA SER A 49 34.15 -8.25 -16.05
C SER A 49 33.73 -8.41 -17.51
N GLU A 50 34.11 -7.46 -18.38
CA GLU A 50 33.84 -7.54 -19.82
C GLU A 50 34.67 -8.61 -20.55
N MET A 51 35.70 -9.18 -19.90
CA MET A 51 36.67 -10.09 -20.53
C MET A 51 36.61 -11.52 -19.97
N ILE A 52 35.98 -11.74 -18.81
CA ILE A 52 35.81 -13.07 -18.22
C ILE A 52 34.64 -13.79 -18.93
N ALA A 53 34.99 -14.83 -19.69
CA ALA A 53 34.03 -15.67 -20.38
C ALA A 53 32.99 -16.25 -19.40
N GLU A 54 31.72 -16.21 -19.79
CA GLU A 54 30.55 -16.75 -19.10
C GLU A 54 30.77 -18.09 -18.35
N PRO A 55 31.55 -19.07 -18.85
CA PRO A 55 31.84 -20.30 -18.11
C PRO A 55 32.55 -20.11 -16.76
N ILE A 56 33.37 -19.06 -16.61
CA ILE A 56 34.07 -18.79 -15.33
C ILE A 56 33.10 -18.22 -14.30
N ARG A 57 32.15 -17.37 -14.72
CA ARG A 57 31.08 -16.87 -13.84
C ARG A 57 30.17 -18.01 -13.37
N GLY A 58 29.82 -18.93 -14.28
CA GLY A 58 29.06 -20.13 -13.95
C GLY A 58 29.77 -20.99 -12.90
N VAL A 59 31.04 -21.35 -13.12
CA VAL A 59 31.83 -22.14 -12.15
C VAL A 59 32.05 -21.40 -10.83
N ALA A 60 32.20 -20.07 -10.84
CA ALA A 60 32.30 -19.28 -9.62
C ALA A 60 31.01 -19.32 -8.80
N THR A 61 29.85 -19.18 -9.46
CA THR A 61 28.52 -19.24 -8.83
C THR A 61 28.24 -20.64 -8.27
N GLU A 62 28.55 -21.70 -9.04
CA GLU A 62 28.42 -23.09 -8.58
C GLU A 62 29.32 -23.37 -7.36
N ASN A 63 30.56 -22.87 -7.38
CA ASN A 63 31.46 -23.00 -6.24
C ASN A 63 30.93 -22.23 -5.02
N GLU A 64 30.49 -20.99 -5.19
CA GLU A 64 29.90 -20.20 -4.12
C GLU A 64 28.69 -20.91 -3.47
N ALA A 65 27.76 -21.40 -4.29
CA ALA A 65 26.62 -22.18 -3.80
C ALA A 65 27.06 -23.44 -3.03
N ALA A 66 28.08 -24.16 -3.51
CA ALA A 66 28.61 -25.34 -2.83
C ALA A 66 29.28 -25.00 -1.49
N TRP A 67 30.04 -23.90 -1.42
CA TRP A 67 30.66 -23.42 -0.18
C TRP A 67 29.62 -22.94 0.84
N THR A 68 28.62 -22.19 0.39
CA THR A 68 27.50 -21.75 1.23
C THR A 68 26.72 -22.94 1.77
N SER A 69 26.41 -23.92 0.93
CA SER A 69 25.74 -25.16 1.35
C SER A 69 26.57 -25.97 2.36
N ALA A 70 27.89 -26.11 2.14
CA ALA A 70 28.77 -26.80 3.08
C ALA A 70 28.88 -26.07 4.42
N MET A 71 28.91 -24.74 4.41
CA MET A 71 28.87 -23.91 5.62
C MET A 71 27.54 -24.08 6.37
N GLN A 72 26.41 -23.96 5.68
CA GLN A 72 25.08 -24.16 6.26
C GLN A 72 24.97 -25.55 6.91
N ALA A 73 25.40 -26.60 6.21
CA ALA A 73 25.40 -27.97 6.74
C ALA A 73 26.28 -28.12 7.98
N ALA A 74 27.46 -27.48 8.01
CA ALA A 74 28.34 -27.52 9.17
C ALA A 74 27.74 -26.78 10.38
N ILE A 75 27.13 -25.62 10.17
CA ILE A 75 26.48 -24.85 11.25
C ILE A 75 25.27 -25.60 11.79
N TYR A 76 24.40 -26.10 10.90
CA TYR A 76 23.23 -26.87 11.30
C TYR A 76 23.62 -28.15 12.05
N GLY A 77 24.56 -28.93 11.52
CA GLY A 77 25.05 -30.14 12.18
C GLY A 77 25.71 -29.86 13.54
N ALA A 78 26.37 -28.70 13.70
CA ALA A 78 26.90 -28.28 14.99
C ALA A 78 25.79 -27.99 16.01
N ALA A 79 24.74 -27.28 15.59
CA ALA A 79 23.60 -26.97 16.44
C ALA A 79 22.87 -28.26 16.87
N VAL A 80 22.58 -29.19 15.95
CA VAL A 80 21.94 -30.48 16.29
C VAL A 80 22.83 -31.35 17.20
N ALA A 81 24.16 -31.30 17.03
CA ALA A 81 25.07 -32.02 17.93
C ALA A 81 25.14 -31.42 19.35
N ALA A 82 25.09 -30.09 19.46
CA ALA A 82 25.04 -29.40 20.75
C ALA A 82 23.72 -29.68 21.49
N ASP A 83 22.63 -29.66 20.74
CA ASP A 83 21.29 -30.00 21.21
C ASP A 83 21.21 -31.45 21.73
N PHE A 84 21.72 -32.41 20.97
CA PHE A 84 21.79 -33.80 21.43
C PHE A 84 22.67 -33.97 22.69
N ALA A 85 23.72 -33.17 22.84
CA ALA A 85 24.53 -33.17 24.06
C ALA A 85 23.72 -32.65 25.26
N ALA A 86 22.84 -31.66 25.06
CA ALA A 86 21.93 -31.17 26.10
C ALA A 86 20.92 -32.24 26.51
N ASP A 87 20.34 -33.00 25.55
CA ASP A 87 19.44 -34.13 25.82
C ASP A 87 20.10 -35.20 26.72
N ILE A 88 21.38 -35.52 26.47
CA ILE A 88 22.15 -36.45 27.31
C ILE A 88 22.31 -35.91 28.73
N LEU A 89 22.70 -34.65 28.87
CA LEU A 89 22.90 -34.01 30.19
C LEU A 89 21.59 -33.94 30.98
N GLU A 90 20.47 -33.67 30.32
CA GLU A 90 19.14 -33.68 30.97
C GLU A 90 18.79 -35.09 31.46
N TYR A 91 19.00 -36.13 30.64
CA TYR A 91 18.78 -37.51 31.04
C TYR A 91 19.68 -37.93 32.21
N GLU A 92 20.98 -37.63 32.17
CA GLU A 92 21.92 -37.91 33.26
C GLU A 92 21.48 -37.20 34.56
N GLY A 93 21.06 -35.93 34.47
CA GLY A 93 20.53 -35.18 35.61
C GLY A 93 19.28 -35.83 36.22
N LYS A 94 18.35 -36.33 35.39
CA LYS A 94 17.19 -37.10 35.86
C LYS A 94 17.62 -38.38 36.57
N ILE A 95 18.58 -39.12 36.00
CA ILE A 95 19.09 -40.37 36.57
C ILE A 95 19.79 -40.14 37.91
N ASP A 96 20.60 -39.09 38.04
CA ASP A 96 21.30 -38.77 39.27
C ASP A 96 20.32 -38.38 40.39
N ALA A 97 19.26 -37.63 40.07
CA ALA A 97 18.18 -37.34 41.03
C ALA A 97 17.48 -38.62 41.52
N LEU A 98 17.28 -39.61 40.64
CA LEU A 98 16.73 -40.92 41.04
C LEU A 98 17.71 -41.72 41.90
N LYS A 99 19.02 -41.69 41.60
CA LYS A 99 20.07 -42.31 42.42
C LYS A 99 20.12 -41.67 43.81
N GLU A 100 20.01 -40.35 43.91
CA GLU A 100 19.95 -39.63 45.18
C GLU A 100 18.72 -40.05 46.00
N ARG A 101 17.52 -40.08 45.39
CA ARG A 101 16.29 -40.57 46.06
C ARG A 101 16.44 -42.01 46.57
N TRP A 102 17.11 -42.88 45.81
CA TRP A 102 17.42 -44.23 46.27
C TRP A 102 18.33 -44.22 47.51
N HIS A 103 19.38 -43.40 47.50
CA HIS A 103 20.30 -43.23 48.63
C HIS A 103 19.59 -42.66 49.87
N GLU A 104 18.72 -41.65 49.70
CA GLU A 104 17.89 -41.12 50.79
C GLU A 104 16.95 -42.18 51.35
N GLY A 105 16.34 -42.99 50.47
CA GLY A 105 15.53 -44.14 50.85
C GLY A 105 16.31 -45.10 51.74
N ALA A 106 17.55 -45.43 51.35
CA ALA A 106 18.43 -46.30 52.14
C ALA A 106 18.77 -45.70 53.52
N VAL A 107 19.05 -44.41 53.60
CA VAL A 107 19.31 -43.69 54.88
C VAL A 107 18.08 -43.71 55.79
N ARG A 108 16.87 -43.66 55.23
CA ARG A 108 15.60 -43.70 55.95
C ARG A 108 15.07 -45.13 56.17
N ASN A 109 15.90 -46.15 56.01
CA ASN A 109 15.51 -47.57 56.11
C ASN A 109 14.29 -47.92 55.23
N PHE A 110 14.12 -47.23 54.10
CA PHE A 110 13.00 -47.34 53.18
C PHE A 110 11.61 -47.23 53.85
N GLY A 111 11.51 -46.55 54.99
CA GLY A 111 10.24 -46.37 55.71
C GLY A 111 9.95 -47.42 56.80
N ALA A 112 10.84 -48.39 57.05
CA ALA A 112 10.65 -49.46 58.05
C ALA A 112 10.77 -49.02 59.52
N GLY A 113 10.95 -47.72 59.79
CA GLY A 113 11.23 -47.18 61.12
C GLY A 113 12.73 -47.20 61.48
N HIS A 114 13.08 -46.62 62.64
CA HIS A 114 14.47 -46.53 63.11
C HIS A 114 14.88 -47.66 64.07
N ASP A 115 13.92 -48.39 64.63
CA ASP A 115 14.19 -49.50 65.55
C ASP A 115 14.43 -50.79 64.76
N THR A 116 15.70 -51.06 64.47
CA THR A 116 16.13 -52.25 63.72
C THR A 116 15.91 -53.56 64.47
N GLU A 117 15.59 -53.51 65.77
CA GLU A 117 15.29 -54.69 66.59
C GLU A 117 13.79 -54.99 66.68
N ALA A 118 12.93 -54.11 66.11
CA ALA A 118 11.49 -54.30 66.11
C ALA A 118 11.08 -55.55 65.31
N GLU A 119 10.16 -56.34 65.87
CA GLU A 119 9.58 -57.50 65.20
C GLU A 119 8.85 -57.03 63.93
N GLY A 120 9.33 -57.45 62.75
CA GLY A 120 8.80 -57.03 61.45
C GLY A 120 9.66 -56.06 60.66
N PHE A 121 10.72 -55.48 61.25
CA PHE A 121 11.61 -54.52 60.57
C PHE A 121 12.13 -55.03 59.22
N ASP A 122 12.65 -56.26 59.15
CA ASP A 122 13.19 -56.82 57.90
C ASP A 122 12.12 -56.91 56.79
N ALA A 123 10.89 -57.25 57.16
CA ALA A 123 9.78 -57.37 56.21
C ALA A 123 9.32 -56.00 55.70
N ASP A 124 9.22 -55.01 56.59
CA ASP A 124 8.86 -53.63 56.22
C ASP A 124 9.98 -52.96 55.42
N PHE A 125 11.25 -53.24 55.75
CA PHE A 125 12.42 -52.75 55.02
C PHE A 125 12.48 -53.33 53.62
N ASP A 126 12.30 -54.64 53.47
CA ASP A 126 12.29 -55.28 52.15
C ASP A 126 11.08 -54.83 51.31
N ALA A 127 9.90 -54.63 51.93
CA ALA A 127 8.71 -54.13 51.25
C ALA A 127 8.88 -52.67 50.78
N GLY A 128 9.35 -51.78 51.66
CA GLY A 128 9.64 -50.39 51.32
C GLY A 128 10.74 -50.25 50.26
N ARG A 129 11.81 -51.06 50.38
CA ARG A 129 12.88 -51.12 49.38
C ARG A 129 12.34 -51.57 48.02
N ALA A 130 11.52 -52.62 47.99
CA ALA A 130 10.93 -53.14 46.75
C ALA A 130 9.96 -52.14 46.11
N ALA A 131 9.16 -51.44 46.90
CA ALA A 131 8.24 -50.41 46.43
C ALA A 131 9.00 -49.23 45.81
N LEU A 132 9.97 -48.65 46.53
CA LEU A 132 10.78 -47.56 46.00
C LEU A 132 11.59 -48.00 44.77
N LEU A 133 12.14 -49.21 44.76
CA LEU A 133 12.85 -49.73 43.58
C LEU A 133 11.94 -49.84 42.36
N ALA A 134 10.69 -50.29 42.53
CA ALA A 134 9.74 -50.40 41.44
C ALA A 134 9.34 -49.01 40.89
N GLU A 135 9.11 -48.05 41.78
CA GLU A 135 8.84 -46.65 41.44
C GLU A 135 10.00 -46.02 40.66
N LEU A 136 11.21 -46.05 41.20
CA LEU A 136 12.39 -45.47 40.54
C LEU A 136 12.72 -46.17 39.21
N ASN A 137 12.51 -47.48 39.10
CA ASN A 137 12.69 -48.18 37.82
C ASN A 137 11.64 -47.76 36.77
N ALA A 138 10.41 -47.46 37.19
CA ALA A 138 9.38 -46.97 36.29
C ALA A 138 9.71 -45.56 35.79
N GLU A 139 10.14 -44.67 36.68
CA GLU A 139 10.60 -43.31 36.34
C GLU A 139 11.85 -43.34 35.45
N ALA A 140 12.85 -44.16 35.77
CA ALA A 140 14.05 -44.31 34.95
C ALA A 140 13.72 -44.85 33.55
N LYS A 141 12.74 -45.76 33.44
CA LYS A 141 12.28 -46.27 32.14
C LYS A 141 11.57 -45.19 31.33
N ALA A 142 10.76 -44.34 31.96
CA ALA A 142 10.12 -43.20 31.31
C ALA A 142 11.18 -42.20 30.81
N ALA A 143 12.11 -41.78 31.68
CA ALA A 143 13.20 -40.89 31.31
C ALA A 143 14.04 -41.44 30.15
N LYS A 144 14.30 -42.76 30.12
CA LYS A 144 15.00 -43.41 29.00
C LYS A 144 14.19 -43.36 27.71
N SER A 145 12.88 -43.59 27.78
CA SER A 145 12.00 -43.54 26.61
C SER A 145 11.95 -42.13 26.01
N ASP A 146 11.88 -41.10 26.87
CA ASP A 146 11.90 -39.70 26.44
C ASP A 146 13.25 -39.37 25.77
N PHE A 147 14.36 -39.79 26.38
CA PHE A 147 15.71 -39.64 25.80
C PHE A 147 15.87 -40.38 24.46
N GLU A 148 15.38 -41.62 24.34
CA GLU A 148 15.42 -42.37 23.07
C GLU A 148 14.60 -41.67 21.97
N THR A 149 13.46 -41.06 22.33
CA THR A 149 12.64 -40.29 21.39
C THR A 149 13.41 -39.05 20.92
N ALA A 150 13.97 -38.26 21.84
CA ALA A 150 14.77 -37.09 21.48
C ALA A 150 15.96 -37.48 20.59
N ALA A 151 16.66 -38.57 20.90
CA ALA A 151 17.78 -39.06 20.09
C ALA A 151 17.36 -39.44 18.66
N ASP A 152 16.18 -40.07 18.50
CA ASP A 152 15.63 -40.39 17.18
C ASP A 152 15.22 -39.12 16.42
N ASP A 153 14.70 -38.10 17.11
CA ASP A 153 14.38 -36.80 16.51
C ASP A 153 15.66 -36.07 16.04
N ARG A 154 16.72 -36.01 16.86
CA ARG A 154 18.02 -35.41 16.45
C ARG A 154 18.64 -36.14 15.26
N LYS A 155 18.46 -37.46 15.19
CA LYS A 155 18.89 -38.23 14.03
C LYS A 155 18.06 -37.88 12.79
N ALA A 156 16.74 -37.77 12.94
CA ALA A 156 15.86 -37.36 11.84
C ALA A 156 16.26 -35.98 11.31
N ASP A 157 16.56 -35.03 12.19
CA ASP A 157 17.04 -33.69 11.84
C ASP A 157 18.33 -33.72 11.00
N LEU A 158 19.30 -34.58 11.36
CA LEU A 158 20.54 -34.75 10.60
C LEU A 158 20.29 -35.42 9.24
N ASP A 159 19.38 -36.41 9.19
CA ASP A 159 19.05 -37.14 7.97
C ASP A 159 18.25 -36.27 6.98
N SER A 160 17.33 -35.42 7.47
CA SER A 160 16.52 -34.51 6.64
C SER A 160 17.24 -33.23 6.26
N GLY A 161 18.25 -32.82 7.03
CA GLY A 161 18.85 -31.49 6.92
C GLY A 161 17.94 -30.40 7.50
N PRO A 162 18.29 -29.11 7.28
CA PRO A 162 17.58 -27.99 7.88
C PRO A 162 16.16 -27.86 7.33
N THR A 163 15.18 -27.85 8.23
CA THR A 163 13.77 -27.57 7.95
C THR A 163 13.34 -26.35 8.76
N ALA A 164 12.23 -25.69 8.39
CA ALA A 164 11.73 -24.55 9.18
C ALA A 164 11.46 -24.93 10.64
N GLU A 165 10.87 -26.12 10.86
CA GLU A 165 10.60 -26.64 12.21
C GLU A 165 11.90 -26.90 12.99
N SER A 166 12.90 -27.54 12.38
CA SER A 166 14.15 -27.84 13.08
C SER A 166 15.02 -26.60 13.33
N ILE A 167 15.05 -25.63 12.41
CA ILE A 167 15.75 -24.35 12.62
C ILE A 167 15.09 -23.54 13.73
N GLN A 168 13.77 -23.37 13.71
CA GLN A 168 13.06 -22.66 14.77
C GLN A 168 13.30 -23.32 16.14
N ARG A 169 13.19 -24.64 16.23
CA ARG A 169 13.44 -25.39 17.46
C ARG A 169 14.86 -25.17 17.99
N LEU A 170 15.88 -25.24 17.13
CA LEU A 170 17.27 -24.97 17.51
C LEU A 170 17.48 -23.52 17.97
N ILE A 171 16.71 -22.58 17.44
CA ILE A 171 16.71 -21.18 17.90
C ILE A 171 16.06 -21.07 19.28
N ASP A 172 14.90 -21.67 19.46
CA ASP A 172 14.12 -21.64 20.71
C ASP A 172 14.86 -22.30 21.88
N GLU A 173 15.58 -23.40 21.61
CA GLU A 173 16.41 -24.11 22.59
C GLU A 173 17.76 -23.41 22.83
N GLY A 174 18.07 -22.32 22.11
CA GLY A 174 19.31 -21.55 22.26
C GLY A 174 20.56 -22.22 21.68
N MET A 175 20.38 -23.26 20.85
CA MET A 175 21.46 -23.99 20.18
C MET A 175 21.96 -23.25 18.94
N MET A 176 21.13 -22.37 18.38
CA MET A 176 21.45 -21.52 17.25
C MET A 176 20.96 -20.08 17.52
N PRO A 177 21.79 -19.05 17.35
CA PRO A 177 21.30 -17.67 17.41
C PRO A 177 20.33 -17.39 16.26
N TRP A 178 19.20 -16.71 16.52
CA TRP A 178 18.20 -16.41 15.48
C TRP A 178 18.80 -15.71 14.25
N PHE A 179 19.71 -14.73 14.44
CA PHE A 179 20.34 -14.03 13.31
C PHE A 179 21.13 -14.97 12.40
N MET A 180 21.67 -16.07 12.95
CA MET A 180 22.37 -17.08 12.17
C MET A 180 21.36 -17.94 11.41
N GLY A 181 20.25 -18.27 12.06
CA GLY A 181 19.06 -18.85 11.43
C GLY A 181 18.62 -18.04 10.20
N ASN A 182 18.27 -16.77 10.43
CA ASN A 182 17.72 -15.89 9.42
C ASN A 182 18.68 -15.65 8.25
N ASN A 183 19.96 -15.37 8.53
CA ASN A 183 20.94 -15.12 7.46
C ASN A 183 21.22 -16.35 6.59
N LEU A 184 21.06 -17.56 7.13
CA LEU A 184 21.39 -18.79 6.42
C LEU A 184 20.19 -19.47 5.80
N TRP A 185 18.99 -19.33 6.39
CA TRP A 185 17.79 -20.05 5.97
C TRP A 185 16.54 -19.16 5.81
N GLY A 186 16.66 -17.83 5.95
CA GLY A 186 15.57 -16.88 5.76
C GLY A 186 14.38 -17.19 6.66
N ASP A 187 13.18 -17.23 6.06
CA ASP A 187 11.90 -17.47 6.74
C ASP A 187 11.84 -18.77 7.56
N ALA A 188 12.71 -19.74 7.28
CA ALA A 188 12.81 -20.97 8.08
C ALA A 188 13.27 -20.70 9.53
N ALA A 189 13.88 -19.54 9.80
CA ALA A 189 14.22 -19.09 11.14
C ALA A 189 13.04 -18.56 11.95
N GLY A 190 11.89 -18.38 11.30
CA GLY A 190 10.67 -17.83 11.88
C GLY A 190 10.89 -16.51 12.61
N THR A 191 9.98 -16.22 13.53
CA THR A 191 9.99 -14.97 14.30
C THR A 191 11.11 -14.99 15.35
N PRO A 192 11.90 -13.92 15.49
CA PRO A 192 12.90 -13.82 16.54
C PRO A 192 12.25 -13.99 17.92
N PRO A 193 12.90 -14.68 18.88
CA PRO A 193 12.38 -14.79 20.23
C PRO A 193 12.11 -13.41 20.85
N ALA A 194 11.01 -13.25 21.57
CA ALA A 194 10.61 -11.96 22.16
C ALA A 194 11.69 -11.33 23.07
N VAL A 195 12.51 -12.15 23.73
CA VAL A 195 13.66 -11.69 24.54
C VAL A 195 14.72 -11.03 23.66
N LEU A 196 14.96 -11.58 22.47
CA LEU A 196 15.89 -11.03 21.50
C LEU A 196 15.36 -9.73 20.91
N GLN A 197 14.07 -9.70 20.55
CA GLN A 197 13.39 -8.49 20.06
C GLN A 197 13.52 -7.34 21.07
N ARG A 198 13.31 -7.61 22.36
CA ARG A 198 13.53 -6.66 23.47
C ARG A 198 14.95 -6.11 23.50
N GLU A 199 15.94 -7.00 23.52
CA GLU A 199 17.34 -6.60 23.58
C GLU A 199 17.74 -5.74 22.38
N TYR A 200 17.23 -6.05 21.19
CA TYR A 200 17.52 -5.25 20.00
C TYR A 200 16.75 -3.94 19.95
N ALA A 201 15.54 -3.85 20.49
CA ALA A 201 14.82 -2.58 20.64
C ALA A 201 15.63 -1.61 21.52
N ASP A 202 16.10 -2.09 22.69
CA ASP A 202 16.95 -1.30 23.59
C ASP A 202 18.27 -0.85 22.91
N LYS A 203 18.87 -1.72 22.07
CA LYS A 203 20.07 -1.37 21.30
C LYS A 203 19.79 -0.37 20.18
N ALA A 204 18.68 -0.52 19.47
CA ALA A 204 18.28 0.42 18.43
C ALA A 204 18.06 1.81 19.03
N GLU A 205 17.30 1.90 20.13
CA GLU A 205 17.12 3.13 20.90
C GLU A 205 18.45 3.72 21.35
N TYR A 206 19.35 2.91 21.92
CA TYR A 206 20.69 3.35 22.33
C TYR A 206 21.46 4.02 21.19
N HIS A 207 21.49 3.40 20.01
CA HIS A 207 22.17 3.96 18.84
C HIS A 207 21.45 5.19 18.27
N LEU A 208 20.11 5.17 18.21
CA LEU A 208 19.29 6.31 17.77
C LEU A 208 19.45 7.53 18.70
N ASN A 209 19.81 7.31 19.96
CA ASN A 209 20.11 8.36 20.93
C ASN A 209 21.58 8.84 20.91
N GLY A 210 22.41 8.33 19.99
CA GLY A 210 23.83 8.71 19.88
C GLY A 210 24.75 7.93 20.82
N GLY A 211 24.36 6.70 21.17
CA GLY A 211 25.21 5.78 21.90
C GLY A 211 25.68 6.29 23.27
N ALA A 212 26.99 6.18 23.52
CA ALA A 212 27.56 6.42 24.85
C ALA A 212 27.80 7.90 25.17
N ASP A 213 28.01 8.74 24.15
CA ASP A 213 28.26 10.17 24.31
C ASP A 213 27.01 11.02 24.05
N GLY A 214 25.93 10.39 23.54
CA GLY A 214 24.67 11.03 23.23
C GLY A 214 24.72 11.82 21.91
N GLU A 215 25.82 11.72 21.16
CA GLU A 215 26.02 12.41 19.89
C GLU A 215 25.79 11.43 18.74
N LEU A 216 24.78 11.71 17.92
CA LEU A 216 24.42 10.83 16.82
C LEU A 216 25.47 10.91 15.71
N ASP A 217 26.18 9.81 15.47
CA ASP A 217 27.16 9.70 14.39
C ASP A 217 26.75 8.68 13.31
N GLU A 218 27.51 8.64 12.21
CA GLU A 218 27.23 7.73 11.09
C GLU A 218 27.37 6.24 11.49
N ALA A 219 28.24 5.92 12.45
CA ALA A 219 28.44 4.55 12.90
C ALA A 219 27.24 4.05 13.72
N ASP A 220 26.71 4.90 14.59
CA ASP A 220 25.48 4.65 15.34
C ASP A 220 24.29 4.50 14.41
N LEU A 221 24.12 5.39 13.42
CA LEU A 221 23.03 5.27 12.46
C LEU A 221 23.09 4.00 11.62
N ARG A 222 24.28 3.60 11.16
CA ARG A 222 24.44 2.31 10.48
C ARG A 222 24.16 1.13 11.38
N ALA A 223 24.42 1.24 12.68
CA ALA A 223 24.07 0.20 13.64
C ALA A 223 22.56 0.12 13.87
N ALA A 224 21.92 1.26 14.13
CA ALA A 224 20.46 1.38 14.26
C ALA A 224 19.74 0.90 13.00
N ASN A 225 20.16 1.37 11.81
CA ASN A 225 19.55 0.99 10.54
C ASN A 225 19.62 -0.51 10.27
N ARG A 226 20.75 -1.17 10.57
CA ARG A 226 20.85 -2.64 10.47
C ARG A 226 19.88 -3.36 11.42
N ILE A 227 19.64 -2.81 12.61
CA ILE A 227 18.69 -3.39 13.56
C ILE A 227 17.26 -3.16 13.08
N LEU A 228 16.92 -1.93 12.67
CA LEU A 228 15.59 -1.58 12.17
C LEU A 228 15.23 -2.39 10.93
N GLY A 229 16.10 -2.50 9.94
CA GLY A 229 15.84 -3.32 8.74
C GLY A 229 15.74 -4.83 9.04
N ALA A 230 16.33 -5.31 10.14
CA ALA A 230 16.23 -6.71 10.54
C ALA A 230 15.04 -7.02 11.45
N PHE A 231 14.52 -6.03 12.19
CA PHE A 231 13.52 -6.25 13.23
C PHE A 231 12.26 -5.38 13.17
N GLY A 232 12.23 -4.32 12.35
CA GLY A 232 11.17 -3.31 12.33
C GLY A 232 9.79 -3.83 11.93
N GLU A 233 9.70 -4.99 11.31
CA GLU A 233 8.44 -5.65 10.96
C GLU A 233 7.84 -6.49 12.10
N TYR A 234 8.60 -6.74 13.18
CA TYR A 234 8.13 -7.54 14.31
C TYR A 234 7.47 -6.67 15.39
N ALA A 235 6.23 -7.00 15.71
CA ALA A 235 5.39 -6.26 16.65
C ALA A 235 6.06 -6.00 18.02
N ASP A 236 6.66 -7.02 18.64
CA ASP A 236 7.28 -6.93 19.97
C ASP A 236 8.51 -6.00 19.98
N PHE A 237 9.32 -6.01 18.92
CA PHE A 237 10.45 -5.08 18.73
C PHE A 237 9.94 -3.65 18.52
N SER A 238 9.03 -3.47 17.55
CA SER A 238 8.57 -2.16 17.11
C SER A 238 7.78 -1.44 18.20
N TYR A 239 6.88 -2.13 18.89
CA TYR A 239 6.19 -1.60 20.07
C TYR A 239 7.18 -1.11 21.12
N ARG A 240 8.19 -1.91 21.46
CA ARG A 240 9.17 -1.54 22.49
C ARG A 240 10.05 -0.38 22.08
N LEU A 241 10.44 -0.33 20.81
CA LEU A 241 11.21 0.80 20.31
C LEU A 241 10.40 2.09 20.44
N MET A 242 9.13 2.10 20.05
CA MET A 242 8.26 3.28 20.15
C MET A 242 7.89 3.64 21.59
N ASP A 243 7.72 2.64 22.46
CA ASP A 243 7.50 2.82 23.91
C ASP A 243 8.74 3.43 24.58
N ASN A 244 9.94 2.91 24.27
CA ASN A 244 11.19 3.41 24.82
C ASN A 244 11.51 4.84 24.34
N LEU A 245 11.36 5.12 23.04
CA LEU A 245 11.57 6.45 22.49
C LEU A 245 10.52 7.44 23.03
N GLY A 246 9.28 6.98 23.19
CA GLY A 246 8.13 7.85 23.38
C GLY A 246 7.85 8.70 22.14
N ALA A 247 6.69 9.36 22.12
CA ALA A 247 6.28 10.12 20.95
C ALA A 247 7.18 11.34 20.66
N GLN A 248 7.58 12.07 21.71
CA GLN A 248 8.52 13.18 21.58
C GLN A 248 9.93 12.71 21.18
N GLY A 249 10.44 11.63 21.79
CA GLY A 249 11.77 11.12 21.47
C GLY A 249 11.86 10.61 20.03
N LEU A 250 10.80 10.01 19.49
CA LEU A 250 10.71 9.65 18.07
C LEU A 250 10.92 10.88 17.16
N LEU A 251 10.19 11.97 17.43
CA LEU A 251 10.32 13.20 16.64
C LEU A 251 11.70 13.84 16.77
N GLU A 252 12.26 13.89 17.98
CA GLU A 252 13.62 14.40 18.23
C GLU A 252 14.66 13.58 17.46
N THR A 253 14.59 12.25 17.53
CA THR A 253 15.46 11.33 16.80
C THR A 253 15.34 11.52 15.29
N ALA A 254 14.13 11.52 14.74
CA ALA A 254 13.91 11.73 13.31
C ALA A 254 14.40 13.12 12.85
N GLY A 255 14.22 14.14 13.68
CA GLY A 255 14.74 15.49 13.47
C GLY A 255 16.26 15.54 13.40
N ARG A 256 16.94 14.85 14.31
CA ARG A 256 18.41 14.73 14.33
C ARG A 256 18.94 13.97 13.12
N ILE A 257 18.26 12.89 12.70
CA ILE A 257 18.59 12.13 11.50
C ILE A 257 18.56 13.03 10.26
N GLY A 258 17.46 13.77 10.05
CA GLY A 258 17.33 14.70 8.93
C GLY A 258 18.38 15.82 8.97
N ALA A 259 18.62 16.41 10.14
CA ALA A 259 19.54 17.55 10.25
C ALA A 259 21.04 17.17 10.22
N GLY A 260 21.41 15.95 10.62
CA GLY A 260 22.80 15.60 10.93
C GLY A 260 23.74 15.43 9.72
N GLY A 261 23.21 15.41 8.48
CA GLY A 261 24.03 15.45 7.27
C GLY A 261 24.79 14.15 6.98
N PHE A 262 24.21 13.00 7.34
CA PHE A 262 24.83 11.67 7.25
C PHE A 262 24.85 11.04 5.83
N GLY A 263 24.65 11.86 4.80
CA GLY A 263 24.40 11.41 3.42
C GLY A 263 22.91 11.10 3.18
N SER A 264 22.42 11.44 1.99
CA SER A 264 21.01 11.26 1.62
C SER A 264 20.55 9.81 1.74
N ASP A 265 21.38 8.89 1.27
CA ASP A 265 20.99 7.48 1.13
C ASP A 265 20.82 6.81 2.48
N LEU A 266 21.76 7.00 3.41
CA LEU A 266 21.65 6.46 4.76
C LEU A 266 20.50 7.12 5.54
N THR A 267 20.28 8.42 5.34
CA THR A 267 19.18 9.16 5.97
C THR A 267 17.83 8.62 5.51
N ALA A 268 17.65 8.38 4.20
CA ALA A 268 16.44 7.79 3.67
C ALA A 268 16.27 6.32 4.12
N GLU A 269 17.33 5.51 4.08
CA GLU A 269 17.23 4.11 4.49
C GLU A 269 16.80 3.96 5.95
N ILE A 270 17.36 4.77 6.86
CA ILE A 270 16.97 4.71 8.27
C ILE A 270 15.58 5.28 8.52
N GLN A 271 15.17 6.34 7.82
CA GLN A 271 13.81 6.91 7.93
C GLN A 271 12.76 5.93 7.41
N ALA A 272 13.02 5.25 6.29
CA ALA A 272 12.18 4.16 5.79
C ALA A 272 12.01 3.04 6.83
N ASN A 273 13.12 2.52 7.36
CA ASN A 273 13.09 1.42 8.33
C ASN A 273 12.48 1.84 9.68
N LEU A 274 12.65 3.09 10.10
CA LEU A 274 11.98 3.65 11.28
C LEU A 274 10.48 3.87 11.03
N GLY A 275 10.10 4.24 9.80
CA GLY A 275 8.71 4.29 9.34
C GLY A 275 8.03 2.92 9.38
N VAL A 276 8.70 1.87 8.91
CA VAL A 276 8.21 0.48 9.03
C VAL A 276 8.00 0.09 10.50
N ALA A 277 8.93 0.44 11.37
CA ALA A 277 8.79 0.19 12.80
C ALA A 277 7.61 0.98 13.42
N LEU A 278 7.41 2.23 13.02
CA LEU A 278 6.27 3.04 13.48
C LEU A 278 4.94 2.45 12.99
N ALA A 279 4.83 2.13 11.71
CA ALA A 279 3.64 1.51 11.12
C ALA A 279 3.31 0.19 11.83
N THR A 280 4.32 -0.66 12.04
CA THR A 280 4.16 -1.91 12.78
C THR A 280 3.73 -1.66 14.22
N ALA A 281 4.36 -0.73 14.94
CA ALA A 281 4.05 -0.48 16.35
C ALA A 281 2.65 0.10 16.58
N THR A 282 2.07 0.76 15.58
CA THR A 282 0.77 1.44 15.67
C THR A 282 -0.38 0.61 15.12
N ASP A 283 -0.07 -0.47 14.41
CA ASP A 283 -1.03 -1.42 13.84
C ASP A 283 -1.57 -2.38 14.92
N PRO A 284 -2.86 -2.27 15.32
CA PRO A 284 -3.46 -3.16 16.33
C PRO A 284 -3.66 -4.60 15.82
N ASP A 285 -3.61 -4.83 14.51
CA ASP A 285 -3.87 -6.12 13.87
C ASP A 285 -2.60 -6.92 13.58
N ASN A 286 -1.42 -6.38 13.93
CA ASN A 286 -0.11 -7.02 13.72
C ASN A 286 0.14 -8.30 14.54
N GLY A 287 -0.83 -8.76 15.34
CA GLY A 287 -0.76 -9.97 16.17
C GLY A 287 0.08 -9.85 17.44
N GLY A 288 0.57 -8.65 17.78
CA GLY A 288 1.39 -8.36 18.96
C GLY A 288 0.92 -7.12 19.72
N PRO A 289 1.77 -6.56 20.60
CA PRO A 289 1.46 -5.30 21.28
C PRO A 289 1.53 -4.13 20.28
N SER A 290 0.68 -3.13 20.48
CA SER A 290 0.68 -1.86 19.74
C SER A 290 0.66 -0.67 20.71
N VAL A 291 1.15 0.48 20.25
CA VAL A 291 1.04 1.73 21.01
C VAL A 291 -0.41 2.20 21.00
N GLY A 292 -0.91 2.63 22.15
CA GLY A 292 -2.32 3.04 22.32
C GLY A 292 -2.59 4.48 21.88
N SER A 293 -3.86 4.87 21.92
CA SER A 293 -4.33 6.22 21.58
C SER A 293 -3.70 7.33 22.44
N GLU A 294 -3.27 7.04 23.68
CA GLU A 294 -2.55 7.99 24.54
C GLU A 294 -1.20 8.38 23.92
N TRP A 295 -0.44 7.40 23.40
CA TRP A 295 0.84 7.66 22.74
C TRP A 295 0.64 8.44 21.43
N ILE A 296 -0.42 8.14 20.68
CA ILE A 296 -0.77 8.87 19.44
C ILE A 296 -1.16 10.33 19.77
N GLN A 297 -1.87 10.56 20.87
CA GLN A 297 -2.15 11.91 21.36
C GLN A 297 -0.87 12.66 21.72
N GLU A 298 0.08 12.01 22.41
CA GLU A 298 1.38 12.58 22.71
C GLU A 298 2.16 12.93 21.43
N LEU A 299 2.06 12.08 20.39
CA LEU A 299 2.67 12.34 19.08
C LEU A 299 2.08 13.56 18.42
N MET A 300 0.76 13.70 18.40
CA MET A 300 0.10 14.88 17.86
C MET A 300 0.49 16.14 18.62
N ASN A 301 0.49 16.09 19.95
CA ASN A 301 0.90 17.20 20.80
C ASN A 301 2.35 17.63 20.53
N ALA A 302 3.27 16.67 20.40
CA ALA A 302 4.68 16.95 20.10
C ALA A 302 4.88 17.39 18.63
N GLY A 303 4.10 16.85 17.70
CA GLY A 303 4.14 17.19 16.27
C GLY A 303 3.72 18.62 15.98
N GLY A 304 2.75 19.15 16.74
CA GLY A 304 2.32 20.55 16.68
C GLY A 304 3.21 21.53 17.46
N GLN A 305 4.29 21.07 18.10
CA GLN A 305 5.21 21.91 18.87
C GLN A 305 6.51 22.14 18.11
N ASP A 306 7.17 23.25 18.44
CA ASP A 306 8.51 23.56 17.98
C ASP A 306 9.50 22.51 18.51
N LEU A 307 10.06 21.72 17.61
CA LEU A 307 11.09 20.75 17.89
C LEU A 307 12.45 21.46 17.90
N GLN A 308 13.15 21.39 19.03
CA GLN A 308 14.53 21.88 19.11
C GLN A 308 15.46 20.86 18.46
N ILE A 309 15.83 21.08 17.19
CA ILE A 309 16.72 20.16 16.48
C ILE A 309 18.17 20.43 16.90
N VAL A 310 18.64 19.66 17.87
CA VAL A 310 20.01 19.70 18.41
C VAL A 310 21.00 19.29 17.31
N GLY A 311 21.96 20.17 17.00
CA GLY A 311 23.00 19.93 15.99
C GLY A 311 23.17 21.04 14.96
N SER A 312 22.16 21.90 14.79
CA SER A 312 22.35 23.16 14.06
C SER A 312 23.06 24.16 14.96
N SER A 313 24.21 24.68 14.52
CA SER A 313 25.09 25.54 15.34
C SER A 313 24.53 26.95 15.61
N GLY A 314 23.24 27.18 15.35
CA GLY A 314 22.54 28.44 15.61
C GLY A 314 21.44 28.26 16.66
N GLU A 315 21.49 29.06 17.73
CA GLU A 315 20.32 29.29 18.58
C GLU A 315 19.18 29.85 17.70
N GLY A 316 18.18 29.04 17.34
CA GLY A 316 16.99 29.54 16.64
C GLY A 316 16.35 28.67 15.56
N ASN A 317 16.90 27.51 15.19
CA ASN A 317 16.23 26.64 14.21
C ASN A 317 15.18 25.77 14.91
N TYR A 318 13.96 26.30 15.00
CA TYR A 318 12.77 25.59 15.42
C TYR A 318 11.94 25.25 14.18
N GLY A 319 11.44 24.02 14.11
CA GLY A 319 10.42 23.63 13.16
C GLY A 319 9.40 22.76 13.88
N LEU A 320 8.16 22.75 13.41
CA LEU A 320 7.13 21.87 13.99
C LEU A 320 7.59 20.41 13.95
N GLY A 321 7.34 19.66 15.00
CA GLY A 321 7.70 18.24 15.10
C GLY A 321 7.20 17.41 13.92
N TYR A 322 6.09 17.80 13.28
CA TYR A 322 5.59 17.14 12.08
C TYR A 322 6.54 17.15 10.88
N TYR A 323 7.46 18.11 10.76
CA TYR A 323 8.51 18.04 9.73
C TYR A 323 9.49 16.88 9.97
N ALA A 324 9.67 16.45 11.21
CA ALA A 324 10.47 15.27 11.54
C ALA A 324 9.69 13.96 11.32
N LEU A 325 8.37 13.97 11.49
CA LEU A 325 7.51 12.81 11.24
C LEU A 325 7.33 12.53 9.74
N ALA A 326 7.20 13.58 8.93
CA ALA A 326 6.82 13.48 7.52
C ALA A 326 7.67 12.49 6.68
N PRO A 327 9.02 12.45 6.80
CA PRO A 327 9.83 11.45 6.10
C PRO A 327 9.52 10.00 6.49
N LEU A 328 9.10 9.74 7.73
CA LEU A 328 8.76 8.41 8.19
C LEU A 328 7.47 7.92 7.54
N LEU A 329 6.52 8.83 7.29
CA LEU A 329 5.27 8.55 6.60
C LEU A 329 5.48 8.32 5.09
N LEU A 330 6.43 9.04 4.48
CA LEU A 330 6.68 8.98 3.03
C LEU A 330 7.47 7.76 2.56
N GLN A 331 8.39 7.26 3.38
CA GLN A 331 9.45 6.35 2.91
C GLN A 331 9.18 4.87 3.20
N THR A 332 8.01 4.54 3.71
CA THR A 332 7.65 3.15 4.00
C THR A 332 6.61 2.64 2.99
N ASP A 333 6.85 1.43 2.48
CA ASP A 333 5.88 0.71 1.66
C ASP A 333 4.79 0.04 2.51
N ARG A 334 4.94 0.05 3.84
CA ARG A 334 3.96 -0.53 4.77
C ARG A 334 2.86 0.50 5.05
N PRO A 335 1.58 0.15 4.84
CA PRO A 335 0.48 1.06 5.20
C PRO A 335 0.44 1.26 6.72
N PHE A 336 0.20 2.50 7.15
CA PHE A 336 -0.04 2.84 8.55
C PHE A 336 -1.48 2.52 8.92
N ALA A 337 -1.73 2.02 10.13
CA ALA A 337 -3.10 1.76 10.57
C ALA A 337 -3.93 3.07 10.68
N PRO A 338 -5.25 3.02 10.42
CA PRO A 338 -6.13 4.18 10.50
C PRO A 338 -6.07 4.91 11.84
N GLU A 339 -5.88 4.18 12.95
CA GLU A 339 -5.80 4.72 14.32
C GLU A 339 -4.66 5.72 14.51
N LEU A 340 -3.56 5.59 13.77
CA LEU A 340 -2.49 6.58 13.74
C LEU A 340 -2.74 7.62 12.66
N LEU A 341 -2.98 7.15 11.44
CA LEU A 341 -2.85 7.98 10.25
C LEU A 341 -3.95 9.05 10.19
N VAL A 342 -5.21 8.69 10.43
CA VAL A 342 -6.35 9.61 10.42
C VAL A 342 -6.21 10.77 11.41
N PRO A 343 -6.05 10.54 12.73
CA PRO A 343 -5.91 11.65 13.70
C PRO A 343 -4.71 12.54 13.41
N VAL A 344 -3.57 11.95 13.03
CA VAL A 344 -2.36 12.72 12.75
C VAL A 344 -2.54 13.62 11.53
N THR A 345 -3.12 13.10 10.44
CA THR A 345 -3.37 13.87 9.22
C THR A 345 -4.43 14.95 9.45
N GLU A 346 -5.50 14.68 10.20
CA GLU A 346 -6.48 15.70 10.60
C GLU A 346 -5.83 16.82 11.43
N HIS A 347 -4.97 16.46 12.38
CA HIS A 347 -4.27 17.45 13.18
C HIS A 347 -3.29 18.28 12.33
N MET A 348 -2.59 17.67 11.37
CA MET A 348 -1.79 18.41 10.39
C MET A 348 -2.65 19.37 9.58
N MET A 349 -3.79 18.93 9.05
CA MET A 349 -4.68 19.78 8.24
C MET A 349 -5.16 21.02 9.02
N ARG A 350 -5.54 20.85 10.30
CA ARG A 350 -5.92 21.98 11.16
C ARG A 350 -4.77 22.94 11.44
N LEU A 351 -3.54 22.44 11.52
CA LEU A 351 -2.35 23.29 11.64
C LEU A 351 -2.05 24.02 10.33
N ASP A 352 -2.23 23.36 9.18
CA ASP A 352 -2.08 23.95 7.84
C ASP A 352 -3.05 25.13 7.63
N GLU A 353 -4.33 24.94 7.98
CA GLU A 353 -5.37 25.97 7.91
C GLU A 353 -5.02 27.20 8.75
N ARG A 354 -4.44 26.98 9.93
CA ARG A 354 -3.96 28.05 10.83
C ARG A 354 -2.65 28.70 10.33
N GLY A 355 -2.14 28.29 9.17
CA GLY A 355 -0.89 28.77 8.60
C GLY A 355 0.34 28.39 9.42
N ALA A 356 0.26 27.33 10.22
CA ALA A 356 1.38 26.88 11.05
C ALA A 356 2.51 26.26 10.21
N PHE A 357 2.16 25.65 9.08
CA PHE A 357 3.14 25.18 8.08
C PHE A 357 3.56 26.34 7.19
N MET A 358 4.54 27.10 7.69
CA MET A 358 5.23 28.08 6.87
C MET A 358 6.37 27.42 6.10
N ASN A 359 6.66 27.95 4.90
CA ASN A 359 7.81 27.54 4.12
C ASN A 359 9.07 27.40 5.01
N PRO A 360 9.77 26.25 5.01
CA PRO A 360 10.94 25.99 5.86
C PRO A 360 12.02 27.08 5.82
N SER A 361 12.14 27.80 4.69
CA SER A 361 13.05 28.93 4.54
C SER A 361 12.79 30.08 5.52
N MET A 362 11.57 30.22 6.05
CA MET A 362 11.24 31.21 7.08
C MET A 362 11.90 30.89 8.43
N PHE A 363 12.22 29.62 8.69
CA PHE A 363 12.95 29.18 9.89
C PHE A 363 14.46 29.28 9.72
N GLY A 364 14.96 30.00 8.70
CA GLY A 364 16.39 30.15 8.45
C GLY A 364 17.08 28.88 7.95
N MET A 365 16.32 27.82 7.65
CA MET A 365 16.84 26.66 6.94
C MET A 365 17.26 27.10 5.54
N SER A 366 18.51 26.85 5.18
CA SER A 366 18.92 27.05 3.79
C SER A 366 18.14 26.08 2.90
N GLY A 367 17.94 26.38 1.61
CA GLY A 367 17.26 25.45 0.70
C GLY A 367 17.90 24.05 0.67
N ALA A 368 19.20 23.96 0.99
CA ALA A 368 19.90 22.68 1.13
C ALA A 368 19.52 21.89 2.40
N ASP A 369 19.05 22.56 3.45
CA ASP A 369 18.59 21.93 4.70
C ASP A 369 17.11 21.53 4.60
N ALA A 370 16.29 22.30 3.88
CA ALA A 370 14.90 21.92 3.58
C ALA A 370 14.84 20.58 2.81
N ASN A 371 15.74 20.37 1.85
CA ASN A 371 15.88 19.10 1.12
C ASN A 371 16.27 17.91 2.01
N ARG A 372 16.68 18.11 3.27
CA ARG A 372 17.00 16.98 4.16
C ARG A 372 15.78 16.41 4.87
N PHE A 373 14.76 17.25 5.09
CA PHE A 373 13.45 16.82 5.55
C PHE A 373 12.55 16.42 4.38
N ASP A 374 12.88 16.85 3.17
CA ASP A 374 12.20 16.46 1.95
C ASP A 374 13.19 15.99 0.88
N PRO A 375 13.82 14.82 1.05
CA PRO A 375 14.75 14.30 0.04
C PRO A 375 14.05 14.03 -1.31
N THR A 376 12.74 13.83 -1.29
CA THR A 376 11.90 13.54 -2.45
C THR A 376 11.39 14.78 -3.19
N GLY A 377 11.39 15.94 -2.54
CA GLY A 377 10.67 17.13 -3.03
C GLY A 377 9.14 17.05 -2.91
N ARG A 378 8.61 16.00 -2.28
CA ARG A 378 7.16 15.70 -2.17
C ARG A 378 6.47 16.42 -1.01
N LEU A 379 7.22 16.93 -0.03
CA LEU A 379 6.59 17.69 1.06
C LEU A 379 6.11 19.05 0.56
N ASN A 380 6.76 19.65 -0.43
CA ASN A 380 6.42 21.00 -0.94
C ASN A 380 6.22 22.07 0.17
N GLY A 381 6.89 21.86 1.32
CA GLY A 381 6.79 22.74 2.49
C GLY A 381 5.68 22.41 3.51
N SER A 382 4.78 21.44 3.24
CA SER A 382 3.72 21.02 4.18
C SER A 382 3.88 19.55 4.60
N PRO A 383 4.00 19.24 5.90
CA PRO A 383 3.92 17.86 6.41
C PRO A 383 2.61 17.15 6.07
N LEU A 384 1.53 17.91 5.81
CA LEU A 384 0.24 17.34 5.40
C LEU A 384 0.37 16.48 4.14
N ASN A 385 1.24 16.86 3.21
CA ASN A 385 1.50 16.11 1.98
C ASN A 385 2.03 14.69 2.27
N ALA A 386 2.81 14.51 3.33
CA ALA A 386 3.22 13.17 3.77
C ALA A 386 2.07 12.36 4.35
N GLY A 387 1.17 13.01 5.09
CA GLY A 387 -0.07 12.40 5.55
C GLY A 387 -0.94 11.94 4.38
N LEU A 388 -1.18 12.81 3.39
CA LEU A 388 -1.97 12.50 2.19
C LEU A 388 -1.32 11.40 1.34
N THR A 389 0.01 11.40 1.18
CA THR A 389 0.73 10.31 0.50
C THR A 389 0.54 8.97 1.24
N ALA A 390 0.64 8.98 2.58
CA ALA A 390 0.41 7.77 3.37
C ALA A 390 -1.06 7.31 3.31
N MET A 391 -2.01 8.25 3.17
CA MET A 391 -3.44 7.95 2.94
C MET A 391 -3.66 7.28 1.58
N ASN A 392 -3.03 7.79 0.52
CA ASN A 392 -3.08 7.13 -0.80
C ASN A 392 -2.64 5.65 -0.71
N ASN A 393 -1.56 5.38 0.04
CA ASN A 393 -1.08 4.01 0.26
C ASN A 393 -1.93 3.18 1.24
N ASN A 394 -2.92 3.77 1.93
CA ASN A 394 -3.89 3.07 2.75
C ASN A 394 -5.32 3.55 2.47
N PRO A 395 -6.00 2.96 1.46
CA PRO A 395 -7.36 3.32 1.07
C PRO A 395 -8.38 3.31 2.22
N GLU A 396 -8.26 2.39 3.17
CA GLU A 396 -9.15 2.34 4.35
C GLU A 396 -9.01 3.61 5.21
N SER A 397 -7.78 4.05 5.45
CA SER A 397 -7.53 5.29 6.20
C SER A 397 -8.03 6.50 5.42
N ALA A 398 -7.85 6.52 4.11
CA ALA A 398 -8.36 7.59 3.25
C ALA A 398 -9.89 7.65 3.28
N THR A 399 -10.58 6.51 3.18
CA THR A 399 -12.05 6.43 3.32
C THR A 399 -12.49 6.97 4.69
N ILE A 400 -11.85 6.56 5.79
CA ILE A 400 -12.21 7.06 7.13
C ILE A 400 -12.00 8.57 7.23
N PHE A 401 -10.88 9.08 6.70
CA PHE A 401 -10.51 10.49 6.74
C PHE A 401 -11.50 11.40 5.98
N PHE A 402 -12.07 10.94 4.86
CA PHE A 402 -13.03 11.72 4.08
C PHE A 402 -14.50 11.44 4.44
N SER A 403 -14.83 10.30 5.06
CA SER A 403 -16.20 9.94 5.44
C SER A 403 -16.64 10.58 6.75
N GLU A 404 -15.76 10.68 7.74
CA GLU A 404 -16.10 11.15 9.07
C GLU A 404 -15.87 12.67 9.20
N ASN A 405 -16.91 13.43 9.56
CA ASN A 405 -16.73 14.83 9.95
C ASN A 405 -15.93 14.88 11.26
N GLY A 406 -14.62 15.13 11.13
CA GLY A 406 -13.66 15.50 12.18
C GLY A 406 -14.00 15.04 13.59
N ARG A 407 -13.76 13.75 13.91
CA ARG A 407 -13.97 13.20 15.27
C ARG A 407 -13.20 13.93 16.36
N TYR A 408 -12.19 14.71 15.99
CA TYR A 408 -11.21 15.24 16.92
C TYR A 408 -11.38 16.73 17.25
N GLU A 409 -12.60 17.29 17.19
CA GLU A 409 -12.92 18.63 17.74
C GLU A 409 -12.37 18.87 19.15
N GLU A 410 -12.20 17.81 19.96
CA GLU A 410 -11.76 17.91 21.36
C GLU A 410 -10.23 17.87 21.57
N LEU A 411 -9.42 17.63 20.53
CA LEU A 411 -7.99 17.32 20.70
C LEU A 411 -7.04 18.51 20.74
N VAL A 412 -7.49 19.70 20.36
CA VAL A 412 -6.70 20.92 20.58
C VAL A 412 -6.93 21.36 22.03
N GLY A 413 -6.51 20.56 23.00
CA GLY A 413 -6.60 20.96 24.41
C GLY A 413 -5.91 22.30 24.57
N GLU A 414 -6.64 23.36 24.97
CA GLU A 414 -6.29 24.80 25.12
C GLU A 414 -4.83 25.23 24.81
N TYR A 415 -4.25 24.78 23.71
CA TYR A 415 -2.94 25.23 23.27
C TYR A 415 -3.22 26.53 22.54
N GLU A 416 -3.22 27.60 23.33
CA GLU A 416 -3.19 28.98 22.89
C GLU A 416 -1.85 29.21 22.17
N TYR A 417 -1.69 28.57 21.02
CA TYR A 417 -0.57 28.80 20.13
C TYR A 417 -0.79 30.21 19.60
N GLN A 418 -0.17 31.20 20.25
CA GLN A 418 -0.16 32.59 19.81
C GLN A 418 0.72 32.69 18.56
N VAL A 419 0.28 32.10 17.44
CA VAL A 419 0.84 32.37 16.12
C VAL A 419 0.51 33.84 15.83
N TYR A 420 1.51 34.71 16.04
CA TYR A 420 1.47 36.12 15.62
C TYR A 420 0.28 36.98 16.05
N GLY A 421 -0.37 36.67 17.18
CA GLY A 421 -1.37 37.56 17.80
C GLY A 421 -2.66 37.75 16.99
N HIS A 422 -2.94 36.87 16.02
CA HIS A 422 -4.23 36.77 15.38
C HIS A 422 -5.04 35.68 16.12
N ALA A 423 -6.15 36.09 16.74
CA ALA A 423 -7.17 35.13 17.13
C ALA A 423 -7.78 34.60 15.82
N PHE A 424 -7.57 33.33 15.52
CA PHE A 424 -8.28 32.68 14.42
C PHE A 424 -9.75 32.59 14.82
N ASP A 425 -10.65 32.82 13.86
CA ASP A 425 -12.07 32.48 14.06
C ASP A 425 -12.13 30.95 14.21
N ASP A 426 -12.73 30.46 15.30
CA ASP A 426 -12.92 29.04 15.60
C ASP A 426 -13.98 28.40 14.68
N ASP A 427 -14.10 28.86 13.44
CA ASP A 427 -14.96 28.21 12.45
C ASP A 427 -14.34 26.84 12.20
N ALA A 428 -14.98 25.80 12.74
CA ALA A 428 -14.50 24.44 12.63
C ALA A 428 -14.47 24.03 11.15
N ILE A 429 -13.45 23.27 10.75
CA ILE A 429 -13.52 22.52 9.50
C ILE A 429 -14.67 21.52 9.66
N ASP A 430 -15.83 21.89 9.12
CA ASP A 430 -17.03 21.04 9.16
C ASP A 430 -16.82 19.75 8.35
N ASP A 431 -15.94 19.78 7.35
CA ASP A 431 -15.67 18.69 6.42
C ASP A 431 -14.27 18.73 5.79
N ASN A 432 -13.49 17.67 5.99
CA ASN A 432 -12.15 17.48 5.40
C ASN A 432 -12.20 17.47 3.86
N LEU A 433 -13.23 16.84 3.28
CA LEU A 433 -13.38 16.70 1.82
C LEU A 433 -13.54 18.08 1.17
N THR A 434 -14.55 18.82 1.62
CA THR A 434 -14.84 20.18 1.16
C THR A 434 -13.66 21.13 1.37
N HIS A 435 -12.96 21.03 2.51
CA HIS A 435 -11.82 21.89 2.80
C HIS A 435 -10.66 21.67 1.82
N LEU A 436 -10.28 20.41 1.58
CA LEU A 436 -9.16 20.06 0.72
C LEU A 436 -9.49 20.25 -0.76
N ILE A 437 -10.61 19.67 -1.23
CA ILE A 437 -11.02 19.77 -2.63
C ILE A 437 -11.37 21.21 -3.01
N GLY A 438 -11.94 21.99 -2.08
CA GLY A 438 -12.30 23.39 -2.30
C GLY A 438 -11.14 24.37 -2.44
N GLY A 439 -9.90 23.89 -2.41
CA GLY A 439 -8.69 24.71 -2.50
C GLY A 439 -8.52 25.66 -1.30
N GLN A 440 -9.15 25.36 -0.17
CA GLN A 440 -9.02 26.15 1.05
C GLN A 440 -7.72 25.83 1.81
N ALA A 441 -7.15 24.65 1.53
CA ALA A 441 -5.83 24.27 1.97
C ALA A 441 -4.75 25.29 1.58
N SER A 442 -3.71 25.39 2.39
CA SER A 442 -2.62 26.31 2.13
C SER A 442 -2.00 26.05 0.75
N HIS A 443 -1.39 27.08 0.18
CA HIS A 443 -0.63 26.99 -1.08
C HIS A 443 0.56 26.00 -1.04
N HIS A 444 0.85 25.39 0.11
CA HIS A 444 1.89 24.38 0.28
C HIS A 444 1.36 22.94 0.17
N VAL A 445 0.04 22.75 0.24
CA VAL A 445 -0.59 21.43 0.03
C VAL A 445 -0.54 21.09 -1.46
N ASP A 446 -0.07 19.90 -1.80
CA ASP A 446 -0.07 19.45 -3.18
C ASP A 446 -1.48 18.91 -3.52
N MET A 447 -2.12 19.51 -4.51
CA MET A 447 -3.47 19.09 -4.90
C MET A 447 -3.47 17.72 -5.55
N ASP A 448 -2.37 17.32 -6.21
CA ASP A 448 -2.18 15.96 -6.74
C ASP A 448 -2.35 14.93 -5.62
N LEU A 449 -1.72 15.19 -4.47
CA LEU A 449 -1.79 14.30 -3.31
C LEU A 449 -3.17 14.31 -2.63
N VAL A 450 -3.91 15.43 -2.72
CA VAL A 450 -5.31 15.48 -2.28
C VAL A 450 -6.17 14.59 -3.19
N GLY A 451 -5.99 14.72 -4.51
CA GLY A 451 -6.68 13.91 -5.49
C GLY A 451 -6.36 12.42 -5.36
N ASP A 452 -5.09 12.07 -5.17
CA ASP A 452 -4.64 10.70 -4.92
C ASP A 452 -5.30 10.09 -3.68
N ALA A 453 -5.29 10.81 -2.56
CA ALA A 453 -5.93 10.36 -1.33
C ALA A 453 -7.45 10.23 -1.52
N PHE A 454 -8.08 11.14 -2.27
CA PHE A 454 -9.50 11.07 -2.60
C PHE A 454 -9.81 9.84 -3.47
N GLU A 455 -9.05 9.60 -4.53
CA GLU A 455 -9.19 8.42 -5.39
C GLU A 455 -9.08 7.14 -4.56
N ALA A 456 -8.09 7.07 -3.67
CA ALA A 456 -7.95 5.93 -2.77
C ALA A 456 -9.16 5.76 -1.85
N ALA A 457 -9.68 6.86 -1.31
CA ALA A 457 -10.83 6.86 -0.42
C ALA A 457 -12.12 6.38 -1.08
N VAL A 458 -12.34 6.65 -2.37
CA VAL A 458 -13.59 6.29 -3.06
C VAL A 458 -13.50 4.97 -3.82
N THR A 459 -12.30 4.57 -4.26
CA THR A 459 -12.09 3.32 -5.03
C THR A 459 -11.69 2.13 -4.15
N GLY A 460 -11.15 2.38 -2.96
CA GLY A 460 -10.56 1.33 -2.12
C GLY A 460 -9.21 0.82 -2.63
N LEU A 461 -8.57 1.52 -3.57
CA LEU A 461 -7.27 1.17 -4.17
C LEU A 461 -6.34 2.39 -4.18
N PRO A 462 -5.02 2.25 -4.01
CA PRO A 462 -4.11 3.38 -4.21
C PRO A 462 -4.29 4.01 -5.59
N ALA A 463 -4.16 5.33 -5.67
CA ALA A 463 -4.34 6.10 -6.89
C ALA A 463 -3.44 5.61 -8.03
N GLY A 464 -3.99 5.63 -9.25
CA GLY A 464 -3.31 5.13 -10.44
C GLY A 464 -3.18 3.60 -10.51
N THR A 465 -3.80 2.86 -9.59
CA THR A 465 -3.95 1.41 -9.72
C THR A 465 -4.82 1.12 -10.94
N ALA A 466 -4.33 0.28 -11.85
CA ALA A 466 -5.07 -0.09 -13.04
C ALA A 466 -6.41 -0.78 -12.70
N VAL A 467 -7.45 -0.47 -13.46
CA VAL A 467 -8.82 -1.02 -13.31
C VAL A 467 -8.94 -2.46 -13.84
N ASP A 468 -7.82 -3.14 -14.11
CA ASP A 468 -7.77 -4.41 -14.84
C ASP A 468 -7.92 -5.67 -13.96
N GLY A 469 -8.27 -5.51 -12.68
CA GLY A 469 -8.43 -6.58 -11.69
C GLY A 469 -9.78 -6.63 -10.98
N ASP A 470 -9.89 -7.52 -9.98
CA ASP A 470 -11.03 -7.56 -9.06
C ASP A 470 -11.08 -6.23 -8.29
N ARG A 471 -11.96 -5.31 -8.73
CA ARG A 471 -12.22 -4.05 -8.04
C ARG A 471 -12.85 -4.35 -6.66
N PRO A 472 -12.38 -3.70 -5.57
CA PRO A 472 -13.08 -3.73 -4.30
C PRO A 472 -14.54 -3.32 -4.50
N ARG A 473 -15.46 -3.95 -3.76
CA ARG A 473 -16.84 -3.50 -3.73
C ARG A 473 -16.91 -2.20 -2.94
N HIS A 474 -17.60 -1.18 -3.47
CA HIS A 474 -17.69 0.12 -2.80
C HIS A 474 -18.53 0.01 -1.51
N THR A 475 -17.96 0.46 -0.39
CA THR A 475 -18.68 0.54 0.89
C THR A 475 -19.64 1.72 0.92
N GLU A 476 -20.58 1.75 1.87
CA GLU A 476 -21.48 2.91 2.06
C GLU A 476 -20.72 4.24 2.26
N ASP A 477 -19.58 4.21 2.97
CA ASP A 477 -18.75 5.38 3.21
C ASP A 477 -18.06 5.86 1.92
N MET A 478 -17.50 4.93 1.12
CA MET A 478 -16.90 5.23 -0.19
C MET A 478 -17.90 5.93 -1.11
N ILE A 479 -19.11 5.38 -1.22
CA ILE A 479 -20.19 5.94 -2.04
C ILE A 479 -20.56 7.33 -1.54
N THR A 480 -20.71 7.50 -0.22
CA THR A 480 -21.07 8.79 0.38
C THR A 480 -20.01 9.87 0.13
N ILE A 481 -18.72 9.51 0.15
CA ILE A 481 -17.64 10.43 -0.20
C ILE A 481 -17.75 10.85 -1.68
N MET A 482 -17.97 9.90 -2.59
CA MET A 482 -18.12 10.18 -4.02
C MET A 482 -19.30 11.12 -4.29
N GLU A 483 -20.46 10.86 -3.67
CA GLU A 483 -21.64 11.73 -3.79
C GLU A 483 -21.31 13.15 -3.33
N ARG A 484 -20.74 13.30 -2.13
CA ARG A 484 -20.39 14.62 -1.59
C ARG A 484 -19.40 15.37 -2.48
N ALA A 485 -18.45 14.68 -3.09
CA ALA A 485 -17.52 15.30 -4.05
C ALA A 485 -18.25 15.80 -5.30
N ILE A 486 -19.13 14.97 -5.89
CA ILE A 486 -19.98 15.36 -7.03
C ILE A 486 -20.86 16.56 -6.67
N GLU A 487 -21.50 16.52 -5.50
CA GLU A 487 -22.36 17.59 -5.02
C GLU A 487 -21.58 18.89 -4.81
N TYR A 488 -20.41 18.82 -4.16
CA TYR A 488 -19.57 19.98 -3.90
C TYR A 488 -19.09 20.64 -5.19
N VAL A 489 -18.57 19.85 -6.14
CA VAL A 489 -18.15 20.35 -7.47
C VAL A 489 -19.32 21.00 -8.20
N ALA A 490 -20.47 20.34 -8.21
CA ALA A 490 -21.65 20.85 -8.93
C ALA A 490 -22.19 22.16 -8.32
N GLU A 491 -22.04 22.36 -7.01
CA GLU A 491 -22.48 23.56 -6.29
C GLU A 491 -21.44 24.69 -6.30
N HIS A 492 -20.17 24.37 -6.57
CA HIS A 492 -19.04 25.31 -6.55
C HIS A 492 -18.12 25.22 -7.78
N PRO A 493 -18.65 25.24 -9.02
CA PRO A 493 -17.82 25.12 -10.23
C PRO A 493 -16.78 26.24 -10.33
N GLU A 494 -17.07 27.43 -9.79
CA GLU A 494 -16.18 28.59 -9.81
C GLU A 494 -14.87 28.39 -9.04
N ARG A 495 -14.79 27.36 -8.18
CA ARG A 495 -13.57 26.99 -7.45
C ARG A 495 -12.57 26.24 -8.33
N PHE A 496 -13.04 25.64 -9.40
CA PHE A 496 -12.24 24.90 -10.35
C PHE A 496 -12.00 25.71 -11.63
N ASP A 497 -12.82 26.73 -11.89
CA ASP A 497 -12.60 27.70 -12.95
C ASP A 497 -11.35 28.55 -12.68
N ASN A 498 -10.31 28.37 -13.51
CA ASN A 498 -9.06 29.17 -13.54
C ASN A 498 -8.07 28.94 -12.38
N ASP A 499 -8.29 27.96 -11.49
CA ASP A 499 -7.27 27.56 -10.52
C ASP A 499 -6.45 26.39 -11.08
N GLU A 500 -5.23 26.68 -11.52
CA GLU A 500 -4.28 25.65 -11.99
C GLU A 500 -4.11 24.50 -10.99
N ARG A 501 -4.32 24.75 -9.68
CA ARG A 501 -4.22 23.72 -8.64
C ARG A 501 -5.44 22.80 -8.61
N ALA A 502 -6.62 23.33 -8.83
CA ALA A 502 -7.86 22.55 -8.85
C ALA A 502 -7.93 21.65 -10.08
N PHE A 503 -7.24 22.02 -11.16
CA PHE A 503 -7.15 21.20 -12.36
C PHE A 503 -6.30 19.93 -12.16
N VAL A 504 -5.39 19.92 -11.18
CA VAL A 504 -4.52 18.77 -10.91
C VAL A 504 -5.30 17.55 -10.41
N VAL A 505 -6.48 17.72 -9.79
CA VAL A 505 -7.28 16.59 -9.29
C VAL A 505 -8.20 15.96 -10.35
N MET A 506 -8.19 16.46 -11.59
CA MET A 506 -9.14 16.01 -12.64
C MET A 506 -8.93 14.55 -13.05
N ASP A 507 -7.68 14.09 -13.11
CA ASP A 507 -7.37 12.69 -13.43
C ASP A 507 -7.87 11.75 -12.33
N ASN A 508 -7.71 12.12 -11.05
CA ASN A 508 -8.26 11.37 -9.93
C ASN A 508 -9.80 11.32 -9.95
N PHE A 509 -10.45 12.44 -10.29
CA PHE A 509 -11.91 12.49 -10.48
C PHE A 509 -12.37 11.61 -11.64
N ALA A 510 -11.61 11.57 -12.73
CA ALA A 510 -11.88 10.69 -13.86
C ALA A 510 -11.71 9.22 -13.48
N ASN A 511 -10.62 8.85 -12.81
CA ASN A 511 -10.37 7.48 -12.34
C ASN A 511 -11.48 7.02 -11.38
N ALA A 512 -11.84 7.86 -10.39
CA ALA A 512 -12.98 7.61 -9.51
C ALA A 512 -14.27 7.39 -10.31
N SER A 513 -14.58 8.24 -11.28
CA SER A 513 -15.78 8.11 -12.12
C SER A 513 -15.80 6.79 -12.90
N VAL A 514 -14.66 6.32 -13.41
CA VAL A 514 -14.56 5.02 -14.09
C VAL A 514 -14.85 3.86 -13.14
N HIS A 515 -14.41 3.94 -11.88
CA HIS A 515 -14.74 2.94 -10.87
C HIS A 515 -16.24 2.85 -10.60
N TYR A 516 -16.94 3.99 -10.61
CA TYR A 516 -18.40 4.09 -10.39
C TYR A 516 -19.23 4.01 -11.68
N MET A 517 -18.64 3.65 -12.82
CA MET A 517 -19.31 3.76 -14.13
C MET A 517 -20.61 2.94 -14.22
N GLU A 518 -20.68 1.79 -13.55
CA GLU A 518 -21.91 0.97 -13.49
C GLU A 518 -23.04 1.69 -12.74
N ASP A 519 -22.71 2.34 -11.62
CA ASP A 519 -23.65 3.13 -10.84
C ASP A 519 -24.08 4.40 -11.58
N ILE A 520 -23.15 5.07 -12.27
CA ILE A 520 -23.40 6.26 -13.08
C ILE A 520 -24.32 5.92 -14.25
N HIS A 521 -24.08 4.80 -14.95
CA HIS A 521 -24.95 4.36 -16.04
C HIS A 521 -26.38 4.10 -15.58
N ARG A 522 -26.50 3.52 -14.40
CA ARG A 522 -27.80 3.28 -13.77
C ARG A 522 -28.52 4.57 -13.38
N LEU A 523 -27.79 5.61 -12.95
CA LEU A 523 -28.37 6.90 -12.57
C LEU A 523 -28.95 7.65 -13.77
N PHE A 524 -28.26 7.66 -14.91
CA PHE A 524 -28.75 8.31 -16.13
C PHE A 524 -29.91 7.56 -16.82
N SER A 525 -30.25 6.37 -16.35
CA SER A 525 -31.37 5.62 -16.91
C SER A 525 -32.66 5.88 -16.13
N ASP A 526 -33.70 6.25 -16.86
CA ASP A 526 -35.04 6.49 -16.31
C ASP A 526 -35.67 5.20 -15.73
N GLU A 527 -35.23 4.02 -16.19
CA GLU A 527 -35.75 2.71 -15.79
C GLU A 527 -34.63 1.74 -15.40
N ILE A 528 -34.74 1.11 -14.23
CA ILE A 528 -33.82 0.02 -13.85
C ILE A 528 -34.27 -1.26 -14.54
N TYR A 529 -33.54 -1.67 -15.57
CA TYR A 529 -33.79 -2.93 -16.28
C TYR A 529 -33.09 -4.13 -15.63
N GLU A 530 -33.62 -5.34 -15.84
CA GLU A 530 -33.02 -6.59 -15.33
C GLU A 530 -31.63 -6.89 -15.92
N TRP A 531 -31.30 -6.30 -17.07
CA TRP A 531 -30.00 -6.49 -17.73
C TRP A 531 -28.95 -5.47 -17.29
N MET A 532 -29.34 -4.41 -16.57
CA MET A 532 -28.38 -3.44 -16.06
C MET A 532 -27.53 -4.09 -14.96
N PRO A 533 -26.24 -3.71 -14.86
CA PRO A 533 -25.40 -4.19 -13.80
C PRO A 533 -26.01 -3.86 -12.43
N GLU A 534 -25.85 -4.78 -11.50
CA GLU A 534 -26.10 -4.46 -10.10
C GLU A 534 -25.07 -3.40 -9.65
N PRO A 535 -25.44 -2.49 -8.72
CA PRO A 535 -24.49 -1.56 -8.14
C PRO A 535 -23.21 -2.26 -7.67
N HIS A 536 -22.05 -1.72 -8.02
CA HIS A 536 -20.74 -2.27 -7.61
C HIS A 536 -20.40 -1.86 -6.17
N GLY A 537 -21.40 -1.89 -5.29
CA GLY A 537 -21.32 -1.34 -3.94
C GLY A 537 -22.39 -1.85 -2.98
N ASP A 538 -22.38 -1.36 -1.75
CA ASP A 538 -23.41 -1.63 -0.74
C ASP A 538 -24.77 -1.01 -1.11
N ARG A 539 -24.73 0.07 -1.91
CA ARG A 539 -25.89 0.73 -2.52
C ARG A 539 -25.49 1.36 -3.86
N ALA A 540 -26.48 1.81 -4.63
CA ALA A 540 -26.23 2.65 -5.79
C ALA A 540 -25.84 4.07 -5.34
N LEU A 541 -25.11 4.76 -6.21
CA LEU A 541 -24.91 6.21 -6.14
C LEU A 541 -26.28 6.91 -6.25
N ASP A 542 -26.50 7.98 -5.47
CA ASP A 542 -27.73 8.76 -5.38
C ASP A 542 -27.42 10.26 -5.54
N VAL A 543 -27.24 10.67 -6.80
CA VAL A 543 -27.01 12.08 -7.19
C VAL A 543 -27.93 12.42 -8.35
N SER A 544 -28.38 13.68 -8.41
CA SER A 544 -29.23 14.14 -9.52
C SER A 544 -28.43 14.30 -10.81
N ASP A 545 -29.07 14.04 -11.95
CA ASP A 545 -28.48 14.16 -13.30
C ASP A 545 -27.75 15.50 -13.50
N SER A 546 -28.37 16.63 -13.13
CA SER A 546 -27.75 17.95 -13.28
C SER A 546 -26.44 18.12 -12.49
N LYS A 547 -26.28 17.40 -11.38
CA LYS A 547 -25.04 17.41 -10.60
C LYS A 547 -23.97 16.54 -11.26
N LEU A 548 -24.36 15.39 -11.82
CA LEU A 548 -23.45 14.54 -12.62
C LEU A 548 -23.02 15.24 -13.91
N GLU A 549 -23.93 15.92 -14.59
CA GLU A 549 -23.60 16.73 -15.78
C GLU A 549 -22.57 17.80 -15.44
N ASN A 550 -22.76 18.56 -14.36
CA ASN A 550 -21.77 19.56 -13.91
C ASN A 550 -20.43 18.92 -13.55
N TRP A 551 -20.44 17.74 -12.92
CA TRP A 551 -19.23 16.98 -12.62
C TRP A 551 -18.47 16.56 -13.89
N PHE A 552 -19.18 16.05 -14.90
CA PHE A 552 -18.57 15.70 -16.18
C PHE A 552 -18.18 16.90 -17.03
N ASN A 553 -18.92 18.00 -16.96
CA ASN A 553 -18.49 19.27 -17.57
C ASN A 553 -17.15 19.71 -16.94
N LEU A 554 -16.99 19.60 -15.63
CA LEU A 554 -15.72 19.92 -14.99
C LEU A 554 -14.58 18.99 -15.46
N ILE A 555 -14.77 17.67 -15.42
CA ILE A 555 -13.79 16.69 -15.92
C ILE A 555 -13.46 16.94 -17.39
N GLY A 556 -14.47 17.31 -18.18
CA GLY A 556 -14.36 17.69 -19.58
C GLY A 556 -13.35 18.81 -19.83
N GLY A 557 -13.13 19.68 -18.86
CA GLY A 557 -12.11 20.73 -18.92
C GLY A 557 -10.70 20.18 -19.13
N ASP A 558 -10.41 18.96 -18.65
CA ASP A 558 -9.16 18.23 -18.86
C ASP A 558 -9.30 17.10 -19.89
N VAL A 559 -8.42 17.13 -20.89
CA VAL A 559 -8.50 16.21 -22.05
C VAL A 559 -8.18 14.77 -21.68
N GLU A 560 -7.21 14.56 -20.78
CA GLU A 560 -6.75 13.23 -20.39
C GLU A 560 -7.77 12.59 -19.44
N ALA A 561 -8.27 13.35 -18.48
CA ALA A 561 -9.35 12.98 -17.58
C ALA A 561 -10.63 12.63 -18.35
N ALA A 562 -11.06 13.51 -19.27
CA ALA A 562 -12.25 13.24 -20.08
C ALA A 562 -12.08 12.04 -21.00
N GLY A 563 -10.89 11.84 -21.58
CA GLY A 563 -10.57 10.63 -22.35
C GLY A 563 -10.66 9.35 -21.51
N THR A 564 -10.27 9.44 -20.23
CA THR A 564 -10.35 8.33 -19.27
C THR A 564 -11.80 7.97 -18.94
N VAL A 565 -12.64 8.95 -18.60
CA VAL A 565 -14.08 8.72 -18.33
C VAL A 565 -14.81 8.19 -19.57
N TRP A 566 -14.55 8.80 -20.74
CA TRP A 566 -15.13 8.34 -21.99
C TRP A 566 -14.76 6.88 -22.26
N GLY A 567 -13.47 6.55 -22.18
CA GLY A 567 -12.96 5.20 -22.42
C GLY A 567 -13.57 4.18 -21.47
N GLY A 568 -13.68 4.52 -20.18
CA GLY A 568 -14.32 3.67 -19.17
C GLY A 568 -15.82 3.46 -19.45
N SER A 569 -16.55 4.54 -19.79
CA SER A 569 -17.96 4.44 -20.18
C SER A 569 -18.14 3.57 -21.41
N GLN A 570 -17.30 3.74 -22.44
CA GLN A 570 -17.40 2.97 -23.67
C GLN A 570 -17.08 1.48 -23.43
N ALA A 571 -16.09 1.17 -22.62
CA ALA A 571 -15.77 -0.21 -22.25
C ALA A 571 -16.97 -0.89 -21.58
N LEU A 572 -17.65 -0.18 -20.67
CA LEU A 572 -18.86 -0.69 -20.03
C LEU A 572 -20.00 -0.91 -21.03
N VAL A 573 -20.26 0.04 -21.93
CA VAL A 573 -21.27 -0.09 -23.01
C VAL A 573 -21.06 -1.36 -23.81
N LEU A 574 -19.83 -1.59 -24.29
CA LEU A 574 -19.49 -2.74 -25.10
C LEU A 574 -19.67 -4.04 -24.32
N SER A 575 -19.31 -4.05 -23.04
CA SER A 575 -19.53 -5.21 -22.16
C SER A 575 -21.02 -5.51 -21.99
N GLN A 576 -21.83 -4.51 -21.66
CA GLN A 576 -23.26 -4.68 -21.45
C GLN A 576 -23.98 -5.13 -22.73
N ILE A 577 -23.67 -4.51 -23.88
CA ILE A 577 -24.25 -4.90 -25.18
C ILE A 577 -23.89 -6.34 -25.55
N ALA A 578 -22.68 -6.81 -25.21
CA ALA A 578 -22.27 -8.18 -25.44
C ALA A 578 -23.03 -9.19 -24.55
N GLU A 579 -23.49 -8.76 -23.38
CA GLU A 579 -24.22 -9.59 -22.40
C GLU A 579 -25.74 -9.54 -22.54
N LEU A 580 -26.28 -8.60 -23.32
CA LEU A 580 -27.72 -8.48 -23.55
C LEU A 580 -28.33 -9.76 -24.15
N PRO A 581 -29.42 -10.29 -23.57
CA PRO A 581 -30.15 -11.39 -24.20
C PRO A 581 -30.84 -10.89 -25.49
N PRO A 582 -31.03 -11.76 -26.50
CA PRO A 582 -31.59 -11.35 -27.80
C PRO A 582 -32.92 -10.59 -27.72
N GLU A 583 -33.76 -10.93 -26.74
CA GLU A 583 -35.06 -10.28 -26.50
C GLU A 583 -34.99 -8.88 -25.89
N ALA A 584 -33.93 -8.56 -25.14
CA ALA A 584 -33.70 -7.24 -24.56
C ALA A 584 -32.77 -6.38 -25.42
N PHE A 585 -32.21 -6.96 -26.48
CA PHE A 585 -31.13 -6.37 -27.23
C PHE A 585 -31.48 -5.00 -27.82
N GLN A 586 -32.65 -4.86 -28.45
CA GLN A 586 -33.03 -3.60 -29.10
C GLN A 586 -33.27 -2.46 -28.10
N SER A 587 -34.07 -2.70 -27.06
CA SER A 587 -34.35 -1.68 -26.04
C SER A 587 -33.14 -1.42 -25.16
N GLY A 588 -32.41 -2.47 -24.78
CA GLY A 588 -31.26 -2.37 -23.91
C GLY A 588 -30.07 -1.68 -24.58
N ALA A 589 -29.74 -2.04 -25.82
CA ALA A 589 -28.61 -1.40 -26.50
C ALA A 589 -28.89 0.08 -26.82
N GLY A 590 -30.14 0.43 -27.12
CA GLY A 590 -30.56 1.82 -27.28
C GLY A 590 -30.34 2.64 -26.00
N GLU A 591 -30.86 2.15 -24.87
CA GLU A 591 -30.73 2.79 -23.55
C GLU A 591 -29.25 2.94 -23.12
N ILE A 592 -28.45 1.87 -23.23
CA ILE A 592 -27.03 1.88 -22.88
C ILE A 592 -26.27 2.94 -23.70
N SER A 593 -26.56 3.01 -24.99
CA SER A 593 -25.93 3.97 -25.90
C SER A 593 -26.36 5.42 -25.64
N GLU A 594 -27.61 5.62 -25.24
CA GLU A 594 -28.16 6.90 -24.82
C GLU A 594 -27.46 7.43 -23.55
N VAL A 595 -27.33 6.59 -22.53
CA VAL A 595 -26.57 6.89 -21.30
C VAL A 595 -25.12 7.25 -21.60
N HIS A 596 -24.46 6.52 -22.50
CA HIS A 596 -23.12 6.88 -22.94
C HIS A 596 -23.08 8.21 -23.69
N GLY A 597 -24.10 8.49 -24.50
CA GLY A 597 -24.27 9.78 -25.19
C GLY A 597 -24.37 10.95 -24.22
N LEU A 598 -25.15 10.80 -23.13
CA LEU A 598 -25.28 11.78 -22.05
C LEU A 598 -23.92 12.12 -21.42
N ILE A 599 -23.17 11.09 -20.98
CA ILE A 599 -21.83 11.26 -20.40
C ILE A 599 -20.87 11.94 -21.39
N ALA A 600 -20.84 11.45 -22.64
CA ALA A 600 -19.97 11.98 -23.68
C ALA A 600 -20.31 13.44 -24.04
N GLY A 601 -21.59 13.80 -24.06
CA GLY A 601 -22.06 15.17 -24.32
C GLY A 601 -21.63 16.15 -23.22
N ALA A 602 -21.81 15.76 -21.95
CA ALA A 602 -21.36 16.56 -20.80
C ALA A 602 -19.82 16.75 -20.80
N LEU A 603 -19.05 15.67 -20.98
CA LEU A 603 -17.59 15.78 -21.12
C LEU A 603 -17.18 16.74 -22.25
N HIS A 604 -17.87 16.70 -23.40
CA HIS A 604 -17.57 17.59 -24.51
C HIS A 604 -17.93 19.05 -24.19
N SER A 605 -19.07 19.30 -23.55
CA SER A 605 -19.46 20.64 -23.12
C SER A 605 -18.37 21.28 -22.24
N GLY A 606 -17.86 20.51 -21.28
CA GLY A 606 -16.69 20.88 -20.48
C GLY A 606 -15.45 21.23 -21.28
N MET A 607 -15.07 20.39 -22.25
CA MET A 607 -13.95 20.66 -23.16
C MET A 607 -14.15 21.97 -23.93
N TYR A 608 -15.38 22.25 -24.33
CA TYR A 608 -15.70 23.45 -25.09
C TYR A 608 -15.57 24.72 -24.24
N GLU A 609 -16.03 24.68 -23.00
CA GLU A 609 -15.93 25.79 -22.04
C GLU A 609 -14.47 26.12 -21.71
N SER A 610 -13.63 25.12 -21.46
CA SER A 610 -12.20 25.34 -21.16
C SER A 610 -11.45 26.00 -22.32
N LEU A 611 -11.78 25.63 -23.56
CA LEU A 611 -11.22 26.24 -24.77
C LEU A 611 -11.61 27.72 -24.95
N HIS A 612 -12.81 28.12 -24.50
CA HIS A 612 -13.30 29.49 -24.63
C HIS A 612 -12.75 30.44 -23.56
N GLY A 613 -12.35 29.92 -22.39
CA GLY A 613 -11.75 30.70 -21.31
C GLY A 613 -10.33 31.24 -21.63
N ASP A 614 -9.54 30.45 -22.38
CA ASP A 614 -8.07 30.60 -22.47
C ASP A 614 -7.53 31.19 -23.79
N VAL A 615 -8.28 32.08 -24.45
CA VAL A 615 -7.98 32.67 -25.78
C VAL A 615 -6.74 33.62 -25.81
N LYS A 616 -5.63 33.29 -25.14
CA LYS A 616 -4.37 34.06 -25.23
C LYS A 616 -3.14 33.30 -25.71
N ASP A 617 -3.02 31.98 -25.52
CA ASP A 617 -1.84 31.22 -25.98
C ASP A 617 -2.22 29.97 -26.82
N GLU A 618 -3.01 30.23 -27.85
CA GLU A 618 -3.74 29.26 -28.66
C GLU A 618 -2.92 28.15 -29.35
N ALA A 619 -1.64 28.32 -29.70
CA ALA A 619 -0.97 27.38 -30.61
C ALA A 619 -0.38 26.11 -29.95
N GLU A 620 0.01 26.17 -28.68
CA GLU A 620 0.67 25.06 -28.00
C GLU A 620 -0.36 24.12 -27.36
N LEU A 621 -1.38 24.68 -26.69
CA LEU A 621 -2.59 23.98 -26.24
C LEU A 621 -3.25 23.22 -27.39
N ARG A 622 -3.36 23.82 -28.59
CA ARG A 622 -3.82 23.18 -29.84
C ARG A 622 -3.12 21.85 -30.14
N SER A 623 -1.78 21.84 -30.09
CA SER A 623 -1.01 20.65 -30.45
C SER A 623 -1.04 19.59 -29.35
N LYS A 624 -1.05 20.01 -28.09
CA LYS A 624 -1.17 19.13 -26.92
C LYS A 624 -2.56 18.51 -26.83
N TRP A 625 -3.61 19.23 -27.20
CA TRP A 625 -4.99 18.74 -27.24
C TRP A 625 -5.19 17.66 -28.32
N ILE A 626 -4.84 17.96 -29.57
CA ILE A 626 -4.96 16.99 -30.69
C ILE A 626 -4.11 15.73 -30.41
N PHE A 627 -2.93 15.90 -29.81
CA PHE A 627 -2.03 14.79 -29.50
C PHE A 627 -2.45 14.03 -28.24
N GLY A 628 -2.83 14.73 -27.18
CA GLY A 628 -3.25 14.20 -25.88
C GLY A 628 -4.55 13.44 -25.99
N ALA A 629 -5.54 13.96 -26.71
CA ALA A 629 -6.77 13.22 -26.96
C ALA A 629 -6.51 11.96 -27.83
N LYS A 630 -5.67 12.05 -28.86
CA LYS A 630 -5.25 10.86 -29.66
C LYS A 630 -4.43 9.85 -28.85
N ALA A 631 -3.64 10.30 -27.88
CA ALA A 631 -2.79 9.45 -27.03
C ALA A 631 -3.59 8.83 -25.87
N GLY A 632 -4.42 9.61 -25.18
CA GLY A 632 -5.35 9.17 -24.14
C GLY A 632 -6.31 8.11 -24.65
N LEU A 633 -6.81 8.25 -25.89
CA LEU A 633 -7.62 7.22 -26.55
C LEU A 633 -6.87 5.90 -26.80
N SER A 634 -5.58 5.99 -27.17
CA SER A 634 -4.75 4.80 -27.38
C SER A 634 -4.34 4.10 -26.07
N LEU A 635 -4.28 4.86 -24.96
CA LEU A 635 -3.97 4.37 -23.62
C LEU A 635 -5.22 3.85 -22.89
N ALA A 636 -6.31 4.61 -22.85
CA ALA A 636 -7.60 4.21 -22.26
C ALA A 636 -8.17 2.96 -22.93
N GLY A 637 -8.03 2.83 -24.26
CA GLY A 637 -8.37 1.58 -24.96
C GLY A 637 -7.51 0.38 -24.56
N GLY A 638 -6.29 0.60 -24.06
CA GLY A 638 -5.40 -0.44 -23.53
C GLY A 638 -5.61 -0.75 -22.04
N PHE A 639 -6.04 0.23 -21.24
CA PHE A 639 -6.29 0.09 -19.79
C PHE A 639 -7.69 -0.43 -19.46
N ALA A 640 -8.74 0.00 -20.16
CA ALA A 640 -10.12 -0.34 -19.80
C ALA A 640 -10.60 -1.71 -20.33
N THR A 641 -9.89 -2.32 -21.29
CA THR A 641 -10.46 -3.45 -22.05
C THR A 641 -9.87 -4.83 -21.76
N GLY A 642 -8.89 -4.96 -20.86
CA GLY A 642 -8.44 -6.22 -20.22
C GLY A 642 -8.21 -7.47 -21.10
N GLY A 643 -8.21 -7.37 -22.44
CA GLY A 643 -8.26 -8.53 -23.33
C GLY A 643 -8.95 -8.38 -24.70
N LEU A 644 -9.64 -7.27 -25.01
CA LEU A 644 -10.13 -7.03 -26.38
C LEU A 644 -9.01 -6.55 -27.32
N SER A 645 -9.06 -6.92 -28.60
CA SER A 645 -8.01 -6.66 -29.59
C SER A 645 -7.62 -5.18 -29.67
N LEU A 646 -6.35 -4.90 -29.95
CA LEU A 646 -5.81 -3.59 -30.39
C LEU A 646 -6.66 -2.89 -31.49
N ALA A 647 -7.50 -3.64 -32.21
CA ALA A 647 -8.47 -3.12 -33.18
C ALA A 647 -9.69 -2.43 -32.52
N ALA A 648 -10.23 -2.97 -31.42
CA ALA A 648 -11.32 -2.35 -30.67
C ALA A 648 -10.91 -1.02 -30.02
N GLY A 649 -9.68 -0.94 -29.48
CA GLY A 649 -9.12 0.31 -28.95
C GLY A 649 -8.91 1.39 -30.03
N ALA A 650 -8.61 1.00 -31.27
CA ALA A 650 -8.49 1.94 -32.39
C ALA A 650 -9.85 2.47 -32.86
N ALA A 651 -10.92 1.67 -32.74
CA ALA A 651 -12.29 2.07 -33.07
C ALA A 651 -12.95 2.92 -31.96
N ALA A 652 -12.52 2.74 -30.69
CA ALA A 652 -12.90 3.58 -29.57
C ALA A 652 -12.42 5.04 -29.70
N GLY A 653 -11.26 5.26 -30.32
CA GLY A 653 -10.71 6.60 -30.54
C GLY A 653 -11.45 7.45 -31.58
N VAL A 654 -12.48 6.90 -32.22
CA VAL A 654 -13.01 7.45 -33.44
C VAL A 654 -14.05 8.56 -33.17
N PRO A 655 -15.10 8.42 -32.34
CA PRO A 655 -16.04 9.52 -32.05
C PRO A 655 -15.36 10.79 -31.51
N ILE A 656 -14.35 10.64 -30.64
CA ILE A 656 -13.56 11.77 -30.12
C ILE A 656 -12.66 12.36 -31.22
N GLY A 657 -12.07 11.52 -32.07
CA GLY A 657 -11.37 11.96 -33.28
C GLY A 657 -12.24 12.87 -34.15
N TRP A 658 -13.54 12.63 -34.20
CA TRP A 658 -14.49 13.50 -34.91
C TRP A 658 -14.77 14.79 -34.15
N GLY A 659 -15.02 14.76 -32.83
CA GLY A 659 -15.12 15.98 -32.02
C GLY A 659 -13.87 16.86 -32.17
N ILE A 660 -12.70 16.23 -32.22
CA ILE A 660 -11.39 16.86 -32.48
C ILE A 660 -11.26 17.41 -33.89
N ASP A 661 -11.63 16.63 -34.91
CA ASP A 661 -11.48 17.05 -36.31
C ASP A 661 -12.58 18.06 -36.71
N ALA A 662 -13.76 18.00 -36.09
CA ALA A 662 -14.83 18.99 -36.20
C ALA A 662 -14.45 20.30 -35.49
N LEU A 663 -13.93 20.23 -34.25
CA LEU A 663 -13.33 21.39 -33.58
C LEU A 663 -12.18 21.94 -34.42
N ALA A 664 -11.16 21.16 -34.77
CA ALA A 664 -10.04 21.61 -35.62
C ALA A 664 -10.50 22.22 -36.96
N GLY A 665 -11.57 21.71 -37.58
CA GLY A 665 -12.17 22.26 -38.80
C GLY A 665 -12.93 23.58 -38.59
N THR A 666 -13.55 23.77 -37.42
CA THR A 666 -14.24 25.01 -37.03
C THR A 666 -13.29 26.13 -36.60
N TRP A 667 -12.00 25.86 -36.37
CA TRP A 667 -11.03 26.85 -35.84
C TRP A 667 -10.36 27.73 -36.90
N GLU A 668 -10.66 27.51 -38.19
CA GLU A 668 -10.41 28.50 -39.26
C GLU A 668 -11.53 29.53 -39.39
N MET A 669 -12.62 29.37 -38.61
CA MET A 669 -13.83 30.17 -38.69
C MET A 669 -13.80 31.29 -37.63
N SER A 670 -14.32 32.46 -37.96
CA SER A 670 -14.57 33.51 -36.96
C SER A 670 -15.62 33.04 -35.93
N PRO A 671 -15.69 33.63 -34.71
CA PRO A 671 -16.71 33.25 -33.71
C PRO A 671 -18.15 33.28 -34.25
N GLU A 672 -18.44 34.19 -35.18
CA GLU A 672 -19.75 34.29 -35.85
C GLU A 672 -19.97 33.17 -36.88
N GLU A 673 -18.93 32.74 -37.61
CA GLU A 673 -18.98 31.59 -38.51
C GLU A 673 -19.00 30.26 -37.75
N PHE A 674 -18.32 30.19 -36.60
CA PHE A 674 -18.38 29.06 -35.68
C PHE A 674 -19.79 28.89 -35.11
N ASN A 675 -20.36 29.95 -34.51
CA ASN A 675 -21.72 29.92 -33.96
C ASN A 675 -22.76 29.62 -35.05
N ALA A 676 -22.61 30.20 -36.24
CA ALA A 676 -23.47 29.86 -37.38
C ALA A 676 -23.28 28.42 -37.87
N ARG A 677 -22.07 27.84 -37.79
CA ARG A 677 -21.80 26.45 -38.16
C ARG A 677 -22.33 25.49 -37.11
N VAL A 678 -22.27 25.85 -35.84
CA VAL A 678 -22.88 25.12 -34.74
C VAL A 678 -24.39 25.16 -34.83
N GLU A 679 -25.00 26.33 -35.01
CA GLU A 679 -26.44 26.45 -35.25
C GLU A 679 -26.83 25.70 -36.52
N GLU A 680 -26.04 25.80 -37.61
CA GLU A 680 -26.26 25.04 -38.85
C GLU A 680 -26.12 23.52 -38.62
N ASN A 681 -25.18 23.07 -37.79
CA ASN A 681 -25.00 21.66 -37.46
C ASN A 681 -26.08 21.16 -36.52
N ALA A 682 -26.54 21.95 -35.55
CA ALA A 682 -27.63 21.65 -34.62
C ALA A 682 -29.00 21.66 -35.33
N GLU A 683 -29.20 22.58 -36.28
CA GLU A 683 -30.37 22.59 -37.18
C GLU A 683 -30.30 21.42 -38.18
N ARG A 684 -29.13 21.12 -38.78
CA ARG A 684 -28.92 19.91 -39.62
C ARG A 684 -29.11 18.62 -38.84
N TYR A 685 -28.80 18.62 -37.55
CA TYR A 685 -28.91 17.45 -36.69
C TYR A 685 -30.34 16.94 -36.58
N ASN A 686 -31.29 17.88 -36.56
CA ASN A 686 -32.71 17.58 -36.50
C ASN A 686 -33.30 17.11 -37.85
N ASP A 687 -32.62 17.32 -38.98
CA ASP A 687 -33.25 17.23 -40.31
C ASP A 687 -32.79 16.05 -41.21
N ASP A 688 -31.61 15.42 -41.06
CA ASP A 688 -31.27 14.21 -41.86
C ASP A 688 -30.01 13.42 -41.41
N TYR A 689 -30.19 12.18 -40.93
CA TYR A 689 -29.11 11.23 -40.57
C TYR A 689 -28.27 10.78 -41.78
N ASP A 690 -28.87 10.69 -42.97
CA ASP A 690 -28.20 10.26 -44.19
C ASP A 690 -27.18 11.30 -44.70
N GLU A 691 -27.37 12.60 -44.41
CA GLU A 691 -26.40 13.65 -44.77
C GLU A 691 -25.17 13.64 -43.84
N MET A 692 -25.32 13.17 -42.59
CA MET A 692 -24.20 13.00 -41.65
C MET A 692 -23.20 11.94 -42.11
N ARG A 693 -23.72 10.82 -42.63
CA ARG A 693 -22.93 9.74 -43.22
C ARG A 693 -22.09 10.22 -44.41
N GLU A 694 -22.52 11.25 -45.12
CA GLU A 694 -21.80 11.82 -46.27
C GLU A 694 -20.78 12.92 -45.91
N GLY A 695 -20.80 13.44 -44.68
CA GLY A 695 -19.85 14.46 -44.16
C GLY A 695 -18.57 13.87 -43.53
N ALA A 696 -17.74 14.73 -42.91
CA ALA A 696 -16.52 14.31 -42.19
C ALA A 696 -16.77 13.33 -41.03
N GLY A 697 -18.04 13.09 -40.64
CA GLY A 697 -18.45 12.14 -39.59
C GLY A 697 -18.72 10.71 -40.05
N GLY A 698 -18.85 10.45 -41.36
CA GLY A 698 -19.17 9.12 -41.88
C GLY A 698 -18.15 8.05 -41.48
N GLU A 699 -16.85 8.35 -41.54
CA GLU A 699 -15.79 7.41 -41.12
C GLU A 699 -15.88 7.07 -39.62
N HIS A 700 -16.43 7.97 -38.81
CA HIS A 700 -16.48 7.80 -37.36
C HIS A 700 -17.70 7.05 -36.88
N ILE A 701 -18.86 7.36 -37.47
CA ILE A 701 -20.09 6.58 -37.36
C ILE A 701 -19.81 5.14 -37.82
N ASP A 702 -19.14 4.96 -38.96
CA ASP A 702 -18.79 3.63 -39.49
C ASP A 702 -17.82 2.87 -38.57
N ALA A 703 -16.83 3.53 -37.94
CA ALA A 703 -15.93 2.86 -37.02
C ALA A 703 -16.58 2.49 -35.68
N TYR A 704 -17.44 3.35 -35.12
CA TYR A 704 -18.19 3.02 -33.90
C TYR A 704 -19.15 1.85 -34.16
N ARG A 705 -19.82 1.87 -35.32
CA ARG A 705 -20.62 0.77 -35.83
C ARG A 705 -19.81 -0.52 -35.96
N ASP A 706 -18.62 -0.45 -36.55
CA ASP A 706 -17.73 -1.61 -36.69
C ASP A 706 -17.24 -2.14 -35.32
N ALA A 707 -16.97 -1.26 -34.35
CA ALA A 707 -16.61 -1.65 -32.98
C ALA A 707 -17.75 -2.40 -32.27
N LEU A 708 -18.98 -1.89 -32.39
CA LEU A 708 -20.17 -2.56 -31.87
C LEU A 708 -20.34 -3.94 -32.50
N ILE A 709 -20.15 -4.06 -33.81
CA ILE A 709 -20.18 -5.35 -34.53
C ILE A 709 -19.04 -6.27 -34.10
N GLU A 710 -17.83 -5.76 -33.86
CA GLU A 710 -16.70 -6.56 -33.36
C GLU A 710 -17.00 -7.10 -31.96
N ALA A 711 -17.53 -6.27 -31.06
CA ALA A 711 -17.92 -6.65 -29.71
C ALA A 711 -19.07 -7.67 -29.69
N ASN A 712 -20.06 -7.49 -30.58
CA ASN A 712 -21.17 -8.43 -30.74
C ASN A 712 -21.47 -8.69 -32.23
N PRO A 713 -20.88 -9.76 -32.83
CA PRO A 713 -21.07 -10.07 -34.24
C PRO A 713 -22.52 -10.34 -34.67
N ALA A 714 -23.44 -10.60 -33.72
CA ALA A 714 -24.85 -10.74 -34.02
C ALA A 714 -25.48 -9.44 -34.56
N LEU A 715 -24.87 -8.28 -34.28
CA LEU A 715 -25.31 -6.96 -34.75
C LEU A 715 -25.24 -6.79 -36.26
N ALA A 716 -24.31 -7.46 -36.94
CA ALA A 716 -24.10 -7.28 -38.37
C ALA A 716 -25.34 -7.64 -39.20
N ASP A 717 -26.13 -8.60 -38.72
CA ASP A 717 -27.30 -9.14 -39.42
C ASP A 717 -28.63 -8.83 -38.68
N ALA A 718 -28.59 -8.15 -37.54
CA ALA A 718 -29.78 -7.84 -36.75
C ALA A 718 -30.56 -6.68 -37.38
N THR A 719 -31.85 -6.89 -37.66
CA THR A 719 -32.77 -5.85 -38.16
C THR A 719 -34.02 -5.74 -37.29
N VAL A 720 -34.64 -4.58 -37.27
CA VAL A 720 -35.97 -4.38 -36.72
C VAL A 720 -36.89 -3.73 -37.75
N GLU A 721 -38.18 -4.08 -37.74
CA GLU A 721 -39.18 -3.38 -38.54
C GLU A 721 -39.49 -2.03 -37.89
N VAL A 722 -39.11 -0.93 -38.54
CA VAL A 722 -39.46 0.44 -38.16
C VAL A 722 -40.47 0.99 -39.17
N GLU A 723 -41.48 1.72 -38.70
CA GLU A 723 -42.41 2.42 -39.58
C GLU A 723 -41.71 3.67 -40.13
N ASP A 724 -41.51 3.75 -41.45
CA ASP A 724 -40.88 4.89 -42.10
C ASP A 724 -41.80 6.13 -42.15
N GLU A 725 -41.28 7.25 -42.65
CA GLU A 725 -42.04 8.50 -42.82
C GLU A 725 -43.32 8.37 -43.69
N ASN A 726 -43.44 7.30 -44.48
CA ASN A 726 -44.60 7.01 -45.33
C ASN A 726 -45.60 6.04 -44.67
N GLY A 727 -45.30 5.54 -43.48
CA GLY A 727 -46.12 4.54 -42.79
C GLY A 727 -45.86 3.10 -43.25
N ASP A 728 -44.78 2.85 -44.01
CA ASP A 728 -44.38 1.52 -44.46
C ASP A 728 -43.38 0.91 -43.46
N MET A 729 -43.57 -0.36 -43.09
CA MET A 729 -42.61 -1.07 -42.23
C MET A 729 -41.37 -1.45 -43.05
N VAL A 730 -40.20 -0.99 -42.64
CA VAL A 730 -38.89 -1.29 -43.26
C VAL A 730 -37.97 -1.96 -42.25
N ASP A 731 -37.23 -2.98 -42.70
CA ASP A 731 -36.16 -3.61 -41.90
C ASP A 731 -34.98 -2.65 -41.77
N TYR A 732 -34.77 -2.11 -40.58
CA TYR A 732 -33.67 -1.20 -40.26
C TYR A 732 -32.59 -1.94 -39.46
N PRO A 733 -31.28 -1.80 -39.80
CA PRO A 733 -30.22 -2.45 -39.03
C PRO A 733 -30.20 -1.95 -37.59
N VAL A 734 -30.21 -2.88 -36.63
CA VAL A 734 -30.24 -2.53 -35.20
C VAL A 734 -28.99 -1.73 -34.80
N VAL A 735 -27.84 -2.05 -35.37
CA VAL A 735 -26.60 -1.29 -35.13
C VAL A 735 -26.73 0.18 -35.52
N ASP A 736 -27.47 0.49 -36.59
CA ASP A 736 -27.64 1.87 -37.04
C ASP A 736 -28.59 2.64 -36.10
N ILE A 737 -29.56 1.97 -35.47
CA ILE A 737 -30.41 2.55 -34.41
C ILE A 737 -29.59 2.87 -33.16
N ILE A 738 -28.73 1.94 -32.72
CA ILE A 738 -27.85 2.13 -31.56
C ILE A 738 -26.93 3.34 -31.79
N VAL A 739 -26.33 3.43 -32.98
CA VAL A 739 -25.49 4.56 -33.39
C VAL A 739 -26.30 5.85 -33.42
N HIS A 740 -27.52 5.83 -33.98
CA HIS A 740 -28.39 7.00 -34.02
C HIS A 740 -28.72 7.54 -32.61
N ASN A 741 -29.21 6.68 -31.72
CA ASN A 741 -29.57 7.05 -30.35
C ASN A 741 -28.36 7.61 -29.58
N HIS A 742 -27.18 6.99 -29.73
CA HIS A 742 -25.95 7.48 -29.12
C HIS A 742 -25.66 8.94 -29.52
N PHE A 743 -25.67 9.20 -30.83
CA PHE A 743 -25.36 10.53 -31.34
C PHE A 743 -26.46 11.53 -31.03
N GLU A 744 -27.74 11.19 -31.18
CA GLU A 744 -28.87 12.07 -30.83
C GLU A 744 -28.71 12.63 -29.41
N ARG A 745 -28.53 11.75 -28.41
CA ARG A 745 -28.35 12.15 -27.01
C ARG A 745 -27.05 12.89 -26.74
N TYR A 746 -25.97 12.51 -27.40
CA TYR A 746 -24.73 13.25 -27.34
C TYR A 746 -24.95 14.73 -27.71
N TRP A 747 -25.69 15.03 -28.79
CA TRP A 747 -25.90 16.42 -29.22
C TRP A 747 -26.91 17.20 -28.43
N GLU A 748 -27.93 16.55 -27.89
CA GLU A 748 -28.86 17.20 -26.97
C GLU A 748 -28.13 17.79 -25.75
N ASN A 749 -27.03 17.16 -25.33
CA ASN A 749 -26.26 17.54 -24.13
C ASN A 749 -25.01 18.37 -24.41
N VAL A 750 -24.59 18.49 -25.66
CA VAL A 750 -23.62 19.51 -26.06
C VAL A 750 -24.36 20.85 -26.11
N GLU A 751 -24.63 21.44 -24.94
CA GLU A 751 -25.09 22.82 -24.83
C GLU A 751 -23.97 23.73 -25.35
N ILE A 752 -24.09 24.24 -26.57
CA ILE A 752 -23.20 25.28 -27.05
C ILE A 752 -23.82 26.61 -26.61
N PRO A 753 -23.22 27.34 -25.66
CA PRO A 753 -23.79 28.59 -25.17
C PRO A 753 -23.70 29.65 -26.28
N VAL A 754 -24.75 29.75 -27.11
CA VAL A 754 -24.79 30.72 -28.23
C VAL A 754 -24.99 32.16 -27.73
N GLU A 755 -25.37 32.39 -26.46
CA GLU A 755 -25.75 33.72 -25.93
C GLU A 755 -25.21 34.11 -24.52
N ARG A 756 -24.04 33.64 -24.05
CA ARG A 756 -23.41 34.17 -22.81
C ARG A 756 -22.29 35.18 -23.06
#